data_AF-A0A937L9E0-F1
#
_entry.id   AF-A0A937L9E0-F1
#
_cell.length_a   1.000
_cell.length_b   1.000
_cell.length_c   1.000
_cell.angle_alpha   90.00
_cell.angle_beta   90.00
_cell.angle_gamma   90.00
#
_symmetry.space_group_name_H-M   'P 1'
#
loop_
_entity.id
_entity.type
_entity.pdbx_description
1 polymer ?
#
loop_
_entity_poly.entity_id
_entity_poly.type
_entity_poly.pdbx_seq_one_letter_code
_entity_poly.pdbx_strand_id
1 'polypeptide(L)'
;MKTLNPARLLVGAATLALGAAMGSAMTPAFAQTGGDANLSQPLNAGDVRHALTRTSFGAAPADLRAFVGQPRSALVASILDDTWAPDAQPLPQYLYDWPIPVEFLYAKNETLGELALGQQFINLQALQGWWAVEMIGSDSPFKEQMSLFWMDHFVTSFENHEDAQLTASKFLTIRNSLNGSFRDMLALQLRDPAMLLYLSNVENVKGAPNENLARELLELFTLGQGRGYTEADIREVARALTGYGIDERGQFRLWEGQHDDGKKTIFGQSGRFNADNLPDLILAQPAFGSYIAEQLWRYFISETPDPAQIDIMVARWRAADWDLPTLYRALLETPAFWEPGNHGTLIKSPIELFVGFNRSFGTAPSYLGEIADWSEQAGQALFFPPNVAGWQEGPDWINDSSLALRSTALRDLGEMWIYDEFEGGSAAAAPVTGQAAQAQGTETSGFRVGEVALGWAWQVRDEDWQETGVELQLYDVGFRGQTFRDFRFFVGAGQEASSSRGESEIYLGVGSENCGAGCPLQALLARTLPYVDEDGFEEEADEEAGVEFFISPDDMSEGVRRLSGDEADFLAALVRALPELIKAVRDDQTWAYLAEDAAEDPGESVPTFGVVQRAATEVANRFARRGTLARALRQAPSLERGYSRPNSLGLAPELLALASPASASATPDEERVDDVYGALYEAVVARYQARLSETHAGPQDWLAALPADLRTAEAIEGLLLPVPNPDLATASFAIEDDDSLEQLLTALILDPRFNLK
;
A
#
# COMPACT_ATOMS: atom_id res chain seq x y z
N MET A 1 -5.02 19.30 -15.78
CA MET A 1 -3.77 20.03 -16.07
C MET A 1 -4.04 21.52 -16.35
N LYS A 2 -3.90 22.40 -15.35
CA LYS A 2 -3.64 23.84 -15.51
C LYS A 2 -2.83 24.34 -14.28
N THR A 3 -1.51 24.23 -14.42
CA THR A 3 -0.46 25.16 -13.96
C THR A 3 -0.51 25.70 -12.52
N LEU A 4 0.20 25.01 -11.62
CA LEU A 4 0.85 25.61 -10.46
C LEU A 4 2.08 26.41 -10.94
N ASN A 5 2.23 27.65 -10.45
CA ASN A 5 3.37 28.52 -10.74
C ASN A 5 4.12 28.79 -9.42
N PRO A 6 5.35 28.30 -9.24
CA PRO A 6 6.13 28.57 -8.03
C PRO A 6 7.08 29.74 -8.28
N ALA A 7 7.00 30.81 -7.47
CA ALA A 7 8.15 31.64 -7.08
C ALA A 7 7.68 32.89 -6.30
N ARG A 8 8.11 33.03 -5.04
CA ARG A 8 9.19 33.95 -4.63
C ARG A 8 9.24 34.13 -3.11
N LEU A 9 10.41 33.79 -2.57
CA LEU A 9 10.93 34.19 -1.26
C LEU A 9 11.28 35.70 -1.22
N LEU A 10 11.04 36.27 -0.03
CA LEU A 10 11.76 37.35 0.69
C LEU A 10 11.93 38.74 0.03
N VAL A 11 11.44 39.78 0.72
CA VAL A 11 12.22 40.85 1.42
C VAL A 11 11.23 41.92 1.93
N GLY A 12 11.38 42.38 3.18
CA GLY A 12 10.93 43.73 3.56
C GLY A 12 10.47 43.92 5.01
N ALA A 13 11.40 44.32 5.88
CA ALA A 13 11.13 44.71 7.26
C ALA A 13 10.45 46.10 7.39
N ALA A 14 9.60 46.21 8.42
CA ALA A 14 9.29 47.37 9.27
C ALA A 14 8.76 48.69 8.66
N THR A 15 7.52 49.06 8.99
CA THR A 15 7.18 50.40 9.52
C THR A 15 5.84 50.43 10.27
N LEU A 16 5.73 51.37 11.22
CA LEU A 16 4.81 51.49 12.35
C LEU A 16 3.35 51.95 12.04
N ALA A 17 2.44 51.43 12.87
CA ALA A 17 1.29 52.04 13.58
C ALA A 17 0.49 53.21 12.97
N LEU A 18 -0.85 53.07 12.88
CA LEU A 18 -1.84 53.71 13.77
C LEU A 18 -3.31 53.39 13.37
N GLY A 19 -4.08 52.86 14.32
CA GLY A 19 -5.46 53.27 14.63
C GLY A 19 -6.62 52.90 13.68
N ALA A 20 -7.49 51.98 14.14
CA ALA A 20 -8.95 52.19 14.16
C ALA A 20 -9.63 51.17 15.09
N ALA A 21 -10.15 51.66 16.21
CA ALA A 21 -11.11 50.95 17.04
C ALA A 21 -12.51 51.11 16.45
N MET A 22 -13.28 50.02 16.36
CA MET A 22 -14.72 49.89 16.70
C MET A 22 -15.34 48.69 15.98
N GLY A 23 -15.92 47.76 16.75
CA GLY A 23 -16.73 46.66 16.21
C GLY A 23 -16.79 45.44 17.10
N SER A 24 -17.19 45.58 18.37
CA SER A 24 -17.48 44.45 19.26
C SER A 24 -18.78 43.77 18.84
N ALA A 25 -18.67 42.64 18.13
CA ALA A 25 -19.71 41.62 18.11
C ALA A 25 -19.27 40.51 19.08
N MET A 26 -20.04 40.30 20.13
CA MET A 26 -19.79 39.29 21.15
C MET A 26 -19.83 37.89 20.53
N THR A 27 -18.66 37.24 20.42
CA THR A 27 -18.56 35.78 20.42
C THR A 27 -18.87 35.27 21.84
N PRO A 28 -19.56 34.13 22.00
CA PRO A 28 -19.71 33.54 23.32
C PRO A 28 -18.33 33.07 23.77
N ALA A 29 -17.85 33.63 24.87
CA ALA A 29 -16.66 33.14 25.55
C ALA A 29 -16.97 31.75 26.12
N PHE A 30 -16.52 30.70 25.44
CA PHE A 30 -16.28 29.43 26.10
C PHE A 30 -15.21 29.68 27.17
N ALA A 31 -15.54 29.37 28.43
CA ALA A 31 -14.62 29.53 29.54
C ALA A 31 -13.38 28.63 29.35
N GLN A 32 -12.28 29.23 28.86
CA GLN A 32 -10.96 28.61 28.69
C GLN A 32 -10.12 28.60 29.97
N THR A 33 -10.71 28.70 31.16
CA THR A 33 -9.90 28.94 32.37
C THR A 33 -9.16 27.71 32.91
N GLY A 34 -9.39 26.51 32.36
CA GLY A 34 -8.70 25.27 32.78
C GLY A 34 -7.64 24.73 31.81
N GLY A 35 -7.79 24.97 30.50
CA GLY A 35 -6.87 24.45 29.47
C GLY A 35 -5.48 25.08 29.55
N ASP A 36 -5.41 26.41 29.72
CA ASP A 36 -4.15 27.14 29.84
C ASP A 36 -3.38 26.74 31.12
N ALA A 37 -4.10 26.44 32.21
CA ALA A 37 -3.48 26.00 33.46
C ALA A 37 -2.90 24.58 33.34
N ASN A 38 -3.59 23.66 32.64
CA ASN A 38 -3.09 22.30 32.39
C ASN A 38 -1.81 22.33 31.54
N LEU A 39 -1.82 23.05 30.41
CA LEU A 39 -0.74 23.03 29.43
C LEU A 39 0.52 23.79 29.86
N SER A 40 0.38 24.72 30.82
CA SER A 40 1.50 25.47 31.40
C SER A 40 2.27 24.71 32.49
N GLN A 41 1.77 23.55 32.94
CA GLN A 41 2.44 22.77 33.99
C GLN A 41 3.79 22.25 33.47
N PRO A 42 4.88 22.41 34.25
CA PRO A 42 6.17 21.82 33.90
C PRO A 42 6.09 20.30 34.00
N LEU A 43 6.64 19.62 33.00
CA LEU A 43 6.71 18.17 32.91
C LEU A 43 7.71 17.62 33.92
N ASN A 44 7.31 16.62 34.71
CA ASN A 44 8.25 15.74 35.40
C ASN A 44 8.61 14.54 34.51
N ALA A 45 9.56 13.70 34.96
CA ALA A 45 10.01 12.54 34.20
C ALA A 45 8.88 11.53 33.88
N GLY A 46 7.96 11.32 34.84
CA GLY A 46 6.80 10.46 34.65
C GLY A 46 5.80 11.00 33.63
N ASP A 47 5.60 12.33 33.56
CA ASP A 47 4.77 12.96 32.53
C ASP A 47 5.37 12.76 31.13
N VAL A 48 6.70 12.95 30.98
CA VAL A 48 7.40 12.74 29.70
C VAL A 48 7.32 11.28 29.27
N ARG A 49 7.63 10.35 30.18
CA ARG A 49 7.51 8.90 29.94
C ARG A 49 6.10 8.53 29.52
N HIS A 50 5.09 8.98 30.27
CA HIS A 50 3.69 8.71 29.95
C HIS A 50 3.36 9.17 28.54
N ALA A 51 3.53 10.45 28.24
CA ALA A 51 3.18 11.00 26.94
C ALA A 51 3.90 10.26 25.79
N LEU A 52 5.21 10.05 25.88
CA LEU A 52 5.97 9.42 24.80
C LEU A 52 5.77 7.91 24.69
N THR A 53 5.43 7.20 25.76
CA THR A 53 5.00 5.79 25.63
C THR A 53 3.66 5.71 24.90
N ARG A 54 2.78 6.72 25.05
CA ARG A 54 1.50 6.80 24.33
C ARG A 54 1.65 7.20 22.87
N THR A 55 2.58 8.10 22.56
CA THR A 55 2.65 8.76 21.24
C THR A 55 3.86 8.34 20.41
N SER A 56 4.84 7.68 21.02
CA SER A 56 6.18 7.52 20.46
C SER A 56 6.78 6.15 20.76
N PHE A 57 5.94 5.16 21.11
CA PHE A 57 6.26 3.79 21.54
C PHE A 57 7.11 3.67 22.84
N GLY A 58 7.95 4.66 23.15
CA GLY A 58 8.82 4.70 24.32
C GLY A 58 9.52 6.05 24.45
N ALA A 59 10.18 6.27 25.60
CA ALA A 59 10.88 7.51 25.92
C ALA A 59 12.38 7.25 26.11
N ALA A 60 13.22 7.83 25.26
CA ALA A 60 14.66 7.70 25.35
C ALA A 60 15.27 8.69 26.37
N PRO A 61 16.50 8.45 26.87
CA PRO A 61 17.20 9.42 27.71
C PRO A 61 17.33 10.82 27.10
N ALA A 62 17.41 10.93 25.78
CA ALA A 62 17.43 12.20 25.07
C ALA A 62 16.13 12.99 25.25
N ASP A 63 14.98 12.32 25.21
CA ASP A 63 13.66 12.93 25.38
C ASP A 63 13.48 13.48 26.79
N LEU A 64 13.90 12.72 27.80
CA LEU A 64 13.86 13.15 29.20
C LEU A 64 14.66 14.44 29.40
N ARG A 65 15.85 14.54 28.80
CA ARG A 65 16.68 15.76 28.86
C ARG A 65 16.04 16.93 28.11
N ALA A 66 15.33 16.66 27.02
CA ALA A 66 14.70 17.70 26.20
C ALA A 66 13.46 18.29 26.90
N PHE A 67 12.63 17.46 27.52
CA PHE A 67 11.29 17.87 27.94
C PHE A 67 11.06 17.96 29.45
N VAL A 68 11.87 17.32 30.31
CA VAL A 68 11.71 17.50 31.77
C VAL A 68 11.93 18.98 32.13
N GLY A 69 10.97 19.54 32.87
CA GLY A 69 10.93 20.95 33.25
C GLY A 69 10.32 21.89 32.19
N GLN A 70 10.10 21.43 30.95
CA GLN A 70 9.37 22.19 29.93
C GLN A 70 7.86 22.15 30.20
N PRO A 71 7.07 23.14 29.76
CA PRO A 71 5.62 23.07 29.86
C PRO A 71 5.06 21.95 28.98
N ARG A 72 3.96 21.31 29.39
CA ARG A 72 3.24 20.29 28.60
C ARG A 72 2.99 20.72 27.16
N SER A 73 2.65 21.99 26.93
CA SER A 73 2.44 22.56 25.59
C SER A 73 3.65 22.39 24.65
N ALA A 74 4.88 22.41 25.17
CA ALA A 74 6.07 22.26 24.35
C ALA A 74 6.21 20.83 23.82
N LEU A 75 5.95 19.83 24.66
CA LEU A 75 5.94 18.42 24.25
C LEU A 75 4.79 18.13 23.29
N VAL A 76 3.57 18.62 23.57
CA VAL A 76 2.42 18.46 22.65
C VAL A 76 2.72 19.07 21.28
N ALA A 77 3.34 20.27 21.23
CA ALA A 77 3.73 20.88 19.97
C ALA A 77 4.73 20.00 19.20
N SER A 78 5.75 19.48 19.88
CA SER A 78 6.74 18.58 19.27
C SER A 78 6.10 17.31 18.70
N ILE A 79 5.20 16.66 19.45
CA ILE A 79 4.49 15.46 19.00
C ILE A 79 3.66 15.75 17.74
N LEU A 80 3.00 16.90 17.67
CA LEU A 80 2.17 17.25 16.50
C LEU A 80 3.02 17.57 15.26
N ASP A 81 4.22 18.14 15.44
CA ASP A 81 5.14 18.45 14.33
C ASP A 81 5.62 17.18 13.60
N ASP A 82 5.70 16.03 14.30
CA ASP A 82 6.09 14.73 13.73
C ASP A 82 5.26 14.32 12.51
N THR A 83 3.97 14.67 12.49
CA THR A 83 3.05 14.29 11.40
C THR A 83 3.48 14.88 10.04
N TRP A 84 4.33 15.91 10.03
CA TRP A 84 4.89 16.55 8.83
C TRP A 84 6.29 16.06 8.47
N ALA A 85 6.91 15.24 9.33
CA ALA A 85 8.32 14.95 9.20
C ALA A 85 8.64 14.07 7.99
N PRO A 86 9.79 14.32 7.34
CA PRO A 86 10.31 13.41 6.33
C PRO A 86 10.66 12.07 6.96
N ASP A 87 10.60 11.00 6.17
CA ASP A 87 11.03 9.68 6.61
C ASP A 87 12.54 9.67 6.88
N ALA A 88 12.98 8.90 7.87
CA ALA A 88 14.41 8.81 8.23
C ALA A 88 15.22 8.05 7.17
N GLN A 89 14.57 7.24 6.34
CA GLN A 89 15.20 6.44 5.32
C GLN A 89 14.37 6.36 4.01
N PRO A 90 14.99 6.08 2.86
CA PRO A 90 14.25 5.89 1.62
C PRO A 90 13.33 4.66 1.70
N LEU A 91 12.18 4.77 1.05
CA LEU A 91 11.19 3.71 0.88
C LEU A 91 11.80 2.43 0.27
N PRO A 92 11.17 1.26 0.46
CA PRO A 92 11.62 0.00 -0.13
C PRO A 92 11.86 0.10 -1.65
N GLN A 93 12.96 -0.52 -2.13
CA GLN A 93 13.39 -0.43 -3.53
C GLN A 93 12.31 -0.90 -4.52
N TYR A 94 11.53 -1.94 -4.15
CA TYR A 94 10.53 -2.54 -5.02
C TYR A 94 9.41 -1.55 -5.43
N LEU A 95 9.22 -0.45 -4.69
CA LEU A 95 8.26 0.60 -5.02
C LEU A 95 8.74 1.51 -6.16
N TYR A 96 10.02 1.46 -6.50
CA TYR A 96 10.60 2.17 -7.65
C TYR A 96 10.82 1.26 -8.86
N ASP A 97 10.69 -0.06 -8.66
CA ASP A 97 10.84 -1.06 -9.71
C ASP A 97 9.52 -1.21 -10.48
N TRP A 98 9.52 -1.96 -11.58
CA TRP A 98 8.27 -2.26 -12.27
C TRP A 98 7.41 -3.18 -11.39
N PRO A 99 6.12 -2.87 -11.18
CA PRO A 99 5.27 -3.79 -10.45
C PRO A 99 5.16 -5.12 -11.19
N ILE A 100 4.95 -6.18 -10.43
CA ILE A 100 4.57 -7.47 -10.98
C ILE A 100 3.23 -7.28 -11.72
N PRO A 101 3.10 -7.79 -12.97
CA PRO A 101 1.81 -7.82 -13.67
C PRO A 101 0.75 -8.54 -12.83
N VAL A 102 -0.46 -7.97 -12.75
CA VAL A 102 -1.51 -8.50 -11.87
C VAL A 102 -1.94 -9.90 -12.31
N GLU A 103 -1.87 -10.18 -13.61
CA GLU A 103 -2.20 -11.45 -14.24
C GLU A 103 -1.30 -12.59 -13.72
N PHE A 104 -0.04 -12.28 -13.37
CA PHE A 104 0.86 -13.26 -12.78
C PHE A 104 0.44 -13.63 -11.35
N LEU A 105 -0.17 -12.69 -10.59
CA LEU A 105 -0.66 -12.97 -9.25
C LEU A 105 -1.90 -13.86 -9.26
N TYR A 106 -2.69 -13.82 -10.34
CA TYR A 106 -3.86 -14.69 -10.52
C TYR A 106 -3.51 -16.08 -11.10
N ALA A 107 -2.32 -16.27 -11.66
CA ALA A 107 -1.84 -17.54 -12.21
C ALA A 107 -1.24 -18.48 -11.15
N LYS A 108 -1.96 -18.70 -10.03
CA LYS A 108 -1.43 -19.32 -8.78
C LYS A 108 -0.79 -20.71 -8.91
N ASN A 109 -0.99 -21.41 -10.03
CA ASN A 109 -0.46 -22.76 -10.26
C ASN A 109 0.57 -22.83 -11.40
N GLU A 110 0.99 -21.70 -11.96
CA GLU A 110 2.11 -21.62 -12.89
C GLU A 110 3.41 -21.31 -12.16
N THR A 111 4.54 -21.78 -12.68
CA THR A 111 5.86 -21.43 -12.13
C THR A 111 6.05 -19.91 -12.03
N LEU A 112 5.59 -19.11 -13.02
CA LEU A 112 5.68 -17.65 -12.92
C LEU A 112 4.77 -17.06 -11.84
N GLY A 113 3.56 -17.58 -11.67
CA GLY A 113 2.63 -17.10 -10.65
C GLY A 113 3.05 -17.46 -9.23
N GLU A 114 3.52 -18.70 -8.99
CA GLU A 114 4.11 -19.10 -7.71
C GLU A 114 5.34 -18.24 -7.36
N LEU A 115 6.18 -17.95 -8.36
CA LEU A 115 7.35 -17.08 -8.20
C LEU A 115 6.97 -15.62 -7.90
N ALA A 116 5.91 -15.14 -8.55
CA ALA A 116 5.36 -13.81 -8.34
C ALA A 116 4.76 -13.63 -6.94
N LEU A 117 3.97 -14.60 -6.48
CA LEU A 117 3.40 -14.56 -5.14
C LEU A 117 4.48 -14.56 -4.06
N GLY A 118 5.47 -15.46 -4.14
CA GLY A 118 6.56 -15.46 -3.17
C GLY A 118 7.41 -14.18 -3.22
N GLN A 119 7.61 -13.58 -4.40
CA GLN A 119 8.22 -12.25 -4.49
C GLN A 119 7.39 -11.17 -3.79
N GLN A 120 6.06 -11.23 -3.83
CA GLN A 120 5.20 -10.29 -3.11
C GLN A 120 5.33 -10.43 -1.59
N PHE A 121 5.49 -11.64 -1.05
CA PHE A 121 5.83 -11.83 0.36
C PHE A 121 7.20 -11.22 0.71
N ILE A 122 8.23 -11.40 -0.13
CA ILE A 122 9.54 -10.75 0.07
C ILE A 122 9.40 -9.21 0.05
N ASN A 123 8.60 -8.66 -0.86
CA ASN A 123 8.33 -7.22 -0.92
C ASN A 123 7.61 -6.72 0.33
N LEU A 124 6.62 -7.47 0.83
CA LEU A 124 5.92 -7.15 2.07
C LEU A 124 6.86 -7.15 3.28
N GLN A 125 7.74 -8.16 3.38
CA GLN A 125 8.78 -8.20 4.42
C GLN A 125 9.73 -6.99 4.32
N ALA A 126 10.04 -6.53 3.10
CA ALA A 126 10.81 -5.31 2.92
C ALA A 126 10.07 -4.05 3.38
N LEU A 127 8.74 -4.01 3.31
CA LEU A 127 7.93 -2.93 3.86
C LEU A 127 7.81 -3.01 5.38
N GLN A 128 7.60 -4.20 5.94
CA GLN A 128 7.55 -4.44 7.39
C GLN A 128 8.90 -4.08 8.05
N GLY A 129 10.01 -4.54 7.47
CA GLY A 129 11.36 -4.19 7.92
C GLY A 129 11.64 -2.69 7.82
N TRP A 130 11.26 -2.04 6.71
CA TRP A 130 11.36 -0.58 6.58
C TRP A 130 10.59 0.13 7.69
N TRP A 131 9.36 -0.29 7.95
CA TRP A 131 8.49 0.35 8.93
C TRP A 131 9.00 0.15 10.35
N ALA A 132 9.49 -1.04 10.70
CA ALA A 132 10.13 -1.30 11.97
C ALA A 132 11.35 -0.39 12.19
N VAL A 133 12.18 -0.19 11.17
CA VAL A 133 13.31 0.76 11.26
C VAL A 133 12.84 2.20 11.45
N GLU A 134 11.80 2.65 10.75
CA GLU A 134 11.22 3.98 10.99
C GLU A 134 10.69 4.12 12.43
N MET A 135 9.92 3.13 12.91
CA MET A 135 9.36 3.15 14.26
C MET A 135 10.47 3.24 15.33
N ILE A 136 11.56 2.48 15.18
CA ILE A 136 12.67 2.46 16.14
C ILE A 136 13.54 3.70 16.03
N GLY A 137 13.98 4.05 14.83
CA GLY A 137 15.06 5.02 14.60
C GLY A 137 14.63 6.45 14.26
N SER A 138 13.34 6.68 13.95
CA SER A 138 12.88 8.01 13.54
C SER A 138 12.78 8.98 14.72
N ASP A 139 13.10 10.24 14.42
CA ASP A 139 12.86 11.41 15.28
C ASP A 139 11.38 11.83 15.29
N SER A 140 10.52 11.19 14.47
CA SER A 140 9.09 11.53 14.35
C SER A 140 8.15 10.33 14.55
N PRO A 141 8.24 9.66 15.70
CA PRO A 141 7.54 8.42 15.97
C PRO A 141 6.02 8.57 16.07
N PHE A 142 5.48 9.77 16.32
CA PHE A 142 4.02 9.96 16.36
C PHE A 142 3.37 9.80 14.99
N LYS A 143 4.11 10.10 13.91
CA LYS A 143 3.67 9.78 12.54
C LYS A 143 3.42 8.28 12.37
N GLU A 144 4.31 7.45 12.91
CA GLU A 144 4.22 5.99 12.84
C GLU A 144 3.11 5.43 13.73
N GLN A 145 2.98 5.97 14.94
CA GLN A 145 1.90 5.62 15.88
C GLN A 145 0.52 5.90 15.27
N MET A 146 0.36 7.08 14.65
CA MET A 146 -0.89 7.42 13.96
C MET A 146 -1.09 6.61 12.68
N SER A 147 -0.03 6.26 11.97
CA SER A 147 -0.11 5.36 10.81
C SER A 147 -0.61 3.98 11.23
N LEU A 148 -0.14 3.44 12.36
CA LEU A 148 -0.59 2.16 12.90
C LEU A 148 -2.08 2.22 13.26
N PHE A 149 -2.51 3.25 13.99
CA PHE A 149 -3.92 3.47 14.33
C PHE A 149 -4.82 3.55 13.09
N TRP A 150 -4.45 4.34 12.09
CA TRP A 150 -5.30 4.53 10.91
C TRP A 150 -5.28 3.35 9.93
N MET A 151 -4.17 2.59 9.87
CA MET A 151 -4.13 1.33 9.13
C MET A 151 -5.01 0.26 9.76
N ASP A 152 -5.14 0.26 11.10
CA ASP A 152 -6.05 -0.61 11.82
C ASP A 152 -7.51 -0.15 11.70
N HIS A 153 -7.77 1.17 11.74
CA HIS A 153 -9.11 1.74 11.57
C HIS A 153 -9.66 1.54 10.15
N PHE A 154 -8.87 1.81 9.10
CA PHE A 154 -9.25 1.57 7.71
C PHE A 154 -8.63 0.27 7.21
N VAL A 155 -9.07 -0.82 7.84
CA VAL A 155 -8.42 -2.12 7.72
C VAL A 155 -8.44 -2.67 6.29
N THR A 156 -7.32 -3.26 5.90
CA THR A 156 -7.12 -4.09 4.70
C THR A 156 -6.10 -5.16 5.05
N SER A 157 -6.22 -6.37 4.50
CA SER A 157 -5.24 -7.45 4.70
C SER A 157 -4.51 -7.78 3.41
N PHE A 158 -3.19 -7.95 3.50
CA PHE A 158 -2.38 -8.45 2.39
C PHE A 158 -2.88 -9.81 1.91
N GLU A 159 -3.36 -10.69 2.79
CA GLU A 159 -3.83 -12.04 2.45
C GLU A 159 -4.98 -12.02 1.42
N ASN A 160 -5.79 -10.95 1.38
CA ASN A 160 -6.93 -10.86 0.47
C ASN A 160 -6.55 -10.54 -0.98
N HIS A 161 -5.38 -9.96 -1.22
CA HIS A 161 -4.97 -9.53 -2.57
C HIS A 161 -3.53 -9.92 -2.94
N GLU A 162 -2.70 -10.32 -1.98
CA GLU A 162 -1.32 -10.81 -2.14
C GLU A 162 -0.43 -9.88 -2.99
N ASP A 163 -0.64 -8.57 -2.89
CA ASP A 163 0.06 -7.54 -3.65
C ASP A 163 0.69 -6.49 -2.73
N ALA A 164 2.01 -6.52 -2.58
CA ALA A 164 2.73 -5.64 -1.68
C ALA A 164 2.81 -4.19 -2.19
N GLN A 165 2.59 -3.93 -3.49
CA GLN A 165 2.44 -2.57 -4.01
C GLN A 165 1.11 -1.98 -3.57
N LEU A 166 0.01 -2.74 -3.57
CA LEU A 166 -1.27 -2.27 -3.06
C LEU A 166 -1.20 -1.98 -1.55
N THR A 167 -0.60 -2.89 -0.76
CA THR A 167 -0.39 -2.68 0.68
C THR A 167 0.44 -1.41 0.95
N ALA A 168 1.54 -1.22 0.22
CA ALA A 168 2.37 -0.03 0.36
C ALA A 168 1.66 1.25 -0.07
N SER A 169 0.92 1.22 -1.18
CA SER A 169 0.14 2.37 -1.66
C SER A 169 -0.89 2.81 -0.64
N LYS A 170 -1.61 1.85 -0.04
CA LYS A 170 -2.56 2.08 1.05
C LYS A 170 -1.89 2.73 2.26
N PHE A 171 -0.79 2.11 2.70
CA PHE A 171 0.00 2.59 3.83
C PHE A 171 0.51 4.02 3.62
N LEU A 172 1.07 4.32 2.45
CA LEU A 172 1.52 5.66 2.09
C LEU A 172 0.37 6.66 1.99
N THR A 173 -0.81 6.24 1.51
CA THR A 173 -2.02 7.08 1.45
C THR A 173 -2.45 7.50 2.86
N ILE A 174 -2.45 6.59 3.83
CA ILE A 174 -2.69 6.92 5.25
C ILE A 174 -1.64 7.90 5.76
N ARG A 175 -0.35 7.58 5.61
CA ARG A 175 0.77 8.45 6.07
C ARG A 175 0.68 9.87 5.52
N ASN A 176 0.39 10.00 4.24
CA ASN A 176 0.35 11.28 3.55
C ASN A 176 -0.91 12.10 3.89
N SER A 177 -1.95 11.47 4.44
CA SER A 177 -3.21 12.14 4.82
C SER A 177 -3.30 12.49 6.31
N LEU A 178 -2.31 12.12 7.14
CA LEU A 178 -2.30 12.40 8.58
C LEU A 178 -2.42 13.89 8.95
N ASN A 179 -2.03 14.78 8.04
CA ASN A 179 -2.12 16.24 8.21
C ASN A 179 -3.27 16.91 7.46
N GLY A 180 -4.15 16.12 6.84
CA GLY A 180 -5.30 16.61 6.13
C GLY A 180 -6.57 16.64 6.99
N SER A 181 -7.70 16.77 6.29
CA SER A 181 -9.01 16.54 6.88
C SER A 181 -9.36 15.05 6.85
N PHE A 182 -10.13 14.59 7.82
CA PHE A 182 -10.69 13.23 7.77
C PHE A 182 -11.63 13.03 6.59
N ARG A 183 -12.30 14.10 6.14
CA ARG A 183 -13.10 14.10 4.92
C ARG A 183 -12.27 13.61 3.72
N ASP A 184 -11.06 14.14 3.56
CA ASP A 184 -10.18 13.81 2.43
C ASP A 184 -9.56 12.41 2.61
N MET A 185 -9.15 12.05 3.83
CA MET A 185 -8.69 10.70 4.14
C MET A 185 -9.76 9.65 3.81
N LEU A 186 -11.02 9.91 4.19
CA LEU A 186 -12.16 9.05 3.87
C LEU A 186 -12.41 8.98 2.36
N ALA A 187 -12.33 10.12 1.65
CA ALA A 187 -12.52 10.16 0.20
C ALA A 187 -11.45 9.37 -0.57
N LEU A 188 -10.21 9.38 -0.09
CA LEU A 188 -9.12 8.56 -0.63
C LEU A 188 -9.40 7.07 -0.41
N GLN A 189 -9.95 6.73 0.76
CA GLN A 189 -10.28 5.36 1.14
C GLN A 189 -11.36 4.72 0.27
N LEU A 190 -12.37 5.49 -0.15
CA LEU A 190 -13.42 5.02 -1.05
C LEU A 190 -12.93 4.71 -2.47
N ARG A 191 -11.66 4.99 -2.78
CA ARG A 191 -11.02 4.75 -4.08
C ARG A 191 -9.73 3.95 -3.94
N ASP A 192 -9.43 3.47 -2.74
CA ASP A 192 -8.19 2.75 -2.52
C ASP A 192 -8.33 1.31 -3.07
N PRO A 193 -7.44 0.86 -3.98
CA PRO A 193 -7.53 -0.47 -4.57
C PRO A 193 -7.51 -1.61 -3.56
N ALA A 194 -6.70 -1.51 -2.49
CA ALA A 194 -6.65 -2.55 -1.46
C ALA A 194 -7.98 -2.63 -0.69
N MET A 195 -8.60 -1.48 -0.39
CA MET A 195 -9.93 -1.40 0.23
C MET A 195 -11.03 -1.97 -0.67
N LEU A 196 -11.01 -1.62 -1.97
CA LEU A 196 -12.01 -2.09 -2.93
C LEU A 196 -11.95 -3.61 -3.14
N LEU A 197 -10.75 -4.19 -3.13
CA LEU A 197 -10.56 -5.65 -3.15
C LEU A 197 -10.98 -6.29 -1.83
N TYR A 198 -10.51 -5.76 -0.69
CA TYR A 198 -10.73 -6.33 0.64
C TYR A 198 -12.22 -6.45 1.00
N LEU A 199 -13.03 -5.45 0.62
CA LEU A 199 -14.47 -5.42 0.87
C LEU A 199 -15.31 -5.78 -0.38
N SER A 200 -14.70 -6.44 -1.36
CA SER A 200 -15.34 -6.96 -2.58
C SER A 200 -16.16 -5.91 -3.34
N ASN A 201 -15.77 -4.63 -3.29
CA ASN A 201 -16.45 -3.58 -4.05
C ASN A 201 -16.15 -3.67 -5.55
N VAL A 202 -15.10 -4.39 -5.94
CA VAL A 202 -14.83 -4.74 -7.35
C VAL A 202 -15.97 -5.54 -8.00
N GLU A 203 -16.81 -6.21 -7.20
CA GLU A 203 -18.00 -6.94 -7.64
C GLU A 203 -19.30 -6.10 -7.52
N ASN A 204 -19.20 -4.86 -7.02
CA ASN A 204 -20.36 -4.01 -6.76
C ASN A 204 -20.83 -3.34 -8.07
N VAL A 205 -21.88 -3.88 -8.70
CA VAL A 205 -22.39 -3.37 -9.99
C VAL A 205 -23.85 -2.92 -9.90
N LYS A 206 -24.28 -2.03 -10.80
CA LYS A 206 -25.63 -1.43 -10.84
C LYS A 206 -26.77 -2.45 -10.69
N GLY A 207 -26.63 -3.62 -11.31
CA GLY A 207 -27.62 -4.71 -11.27
C GLY A 207 -27.57 -5.58 -10.02
N ALA A 208 -26.45 -5.57 -9.29
CA ALA A 208 -26.22 -6.38 -8.10
C ALA A 208 -25.36 -5.62 -7.07
N PRO A 209 -25.93 -4.62 -6.37
CA PRO A 209 -25.16 -3.83 -5.41
C PRO A 209 -24.62 -4.69 -4.25
N ASN A 210 -23.32 -4.60 -3.99
CA ASN A 210 -22.65 -5.27 -2.86
C ASN A 210 -22.61 -4.32 -1.65
N GLU A 211 -23.21 -4.74 -0.54
CA GLU A 211 -23.36 -3.93 0.66
C GLU A 211 -22.12 -3.90 1.58
N ASN A 212 -21.10 -4.73 1.36
CA ASN A 212 -19.98 -4.91 2.30
C ASN A 212 -19.25 -3.59 2.60
N LEU A 213 -18.68 -2.93 1.57
CA LEU A 213 -18.00 -1.65 1.77
C LEU A 213 -18.93 -0.57 2.34
N ALA A 214 -20.20 -0.54 1.92
CA ALA A 214 -21.17 0.41 2.43
C ALA A 214 -21.48 0.20 3.91
N ARG A 215 -21.56 -1.05 4.35
CA ARG A 215 -21.78 -1.42 5.75
C ARG A 215 -20.58 -1.01 6.57
N GLU A 216 -19.37 -1.46 6.22
CA GLU A 216 -18.17 -1.14 7.01
C GLU A 216 -17.89 0.37 7.03
N LEU A 217 -18.16 1.07 5.93
CA LEU A 217 -18.07 2.52 5.88
C LEU A 217 -18.92 3.19 6.97
N LEU A 218 -20.16 2.76 7.17
CA LEU A 218 -21.06 3.35 8.17
C LEU A 218 -20.80 2.79 9.58
N GLU A 219 -20.63 1.47 9.71
CA GLU A 219 -20.56 0.80 11.01
C GLU A 219 -19.18 0.90 11.66
N LEU A 220 -18.10 0.72 10.90
CA LEU A 220 -16.75 0.56 11.45
C LEU A 220 -15.85 1.75 11.16
N PHE A 221 -16.02 2.44 10.03
CA PHE A 221 -15.09 3.49 9.62
C PHE A 221 -15.55 4.91 9.96
N THR A 222 -16.85 5.13 10.21
CA THR A 222 -17.38 6.49 10.39
C THR A 222 -18.33 6.66 11.58
N LEU A 223 -19.60 6.25 11.44
CA LEU A 223 -20.65 6.59 12.41
C LEU A 223 -20.59 5.71 13.66
N GLY A 224 -20.12 4.47 13.53
CA GLY A 224 -20.18 3.45 14.56
C GLY A 224 -21.48 2.66 14.48
N GLN A 225 -21.41 1.35 14.72
CA GLN A 225 -22.56 0.45 14.59
C GLN A 225 -23.80 0.95 15.35
N GLY A 226 -24.94 0.99 14.66
CA GLY A 226 -26.24 1.36 15.23
C GLY A 226 -26.41 2.86 15.55
N ARG A 227 -25.54 3.75 15.04
CA ARG A 227 -25.55 5.19 15.35
C ARG A 227 -26.16 6.04 14.22
N GLY A 228 -27.49 5.99 14.09
CA GLY A 228 -28.24 7.02 13.32
C GLY A 228 -28.38 6.80 11.81
N TYR A 229 -27.98 5.64 11.31
CA TYR A 229 -28.26 5.17 9.94
C TYR A 229 -29.25 4.00 9.96
N THR A 230 -29.80 3.67 8.79
CA THR A 230 -30.71 2.54 8.58
C THR A 230 -30.14 1.56 7.57
N GLU A 231 -30.70 0.36 7.52
CA GLU A 231 -30.39 -0.62 6.47
C GLU A 231 -30.70 -0.09 5.06
N ALA A 232 -31.67 0.82 4.92
CA ALA A 232 -31.94 1.48 3.65
C ALA A 232 -30.80 2.43 3.26
N ASP A 233 -30.17 3.11 4.22
CA ASP A 233 -29.00 3.95 3.94
C ASP A 233 -27.82 3.10 3.48
N ILE A 234 -27.58 1.92 4.07
CA ILE A 234 -26.53 0.98 3.62
C ILE A 234 -26.74 0.61 2.15
N ARG A 235 -27.95 0.22 1.75
CA ARG A 235 -28.26 -0.11 0.34
C ARG A 235 -28.04 1.06 -0.60
N GLU A 236 -28.43 2.25 -0.19
CA GLU A 236 -28.30 3.45 -1.02
C GLU A 236 -26.84 3.94 -1.10
N VAL A 237 -26.05 3.71 -0.06
CA VAL A 237 -24.58 3.90 -0.08
C VAL A 237 -23.92 2.84 -0.97
N ALA A 238 -24.35 1.58 -0.91
CA ALA A 238 -23.85 0.51 -1.78
C ALA A 238 -24.09 0.85 -3.27
N ARG A 239 -25.30 1.32 -3.59
CA ARG A 239 -25.64 1.87 -4.92
C ARG A 239 -24.77 3.06 -5.30
N ALA A 240 -24.36 3.91 -4.36
CA ALA A 240 -23.47 5.05 -4.63
C ALA A 240 -22.01 4.63 -4.94
N LEU A 241 -21.65 3.38 -4.60
CA LEU A 241 -20.31 2.81 -4.78
C LEU A 241 -20.24 1.78 -5.92
N THR A 242 -21.34 1.50 -6.62
CA THR A 242 -21.35 0.56 -7.77
C THR A 242 -20.40 1.04 -8.88
N GLY A 243 -19.73 0.13 -9.58
CA GLY A 243 -18.78 0.44 -10.65
C GLY A 243 -17.42 0.98 -10.18
N TYR A 244 -17.22 1.22 -8.88
CA TYR A 244 -15.91 1.59 -8.34
C TYR A 244 -15.08 0.31 -8.18
N GLY A 245 -14.07 0.15 -9.03
CA GLY A 245 -13.22 -1.03 -9.05
C GLY A 245 -11.76 -0.70 -9.33
N ILE A 246 -11.05 -1.68 -9.87
CA ILE A 246 -9.64 -1.55 -10.27
C ILE A 246 -9.49 -1.93 -11.75
N ASP A 247 -8.49 -1.35 -12.41
CA ASP A 247 -8.05 -1.79 -13.73
C ASP A 247 -6.99 -2.90 -13.62
N GLU A 248 -6.55 -3.41 -14.77
CA GLU A 248 -5.53 -4.47 -14.88
C GLU A 248 -4.15 -4.03 -14.38
N ARG A 249 -3.94 -2.73 -14.12
CA ARG A 249 -2.73 -2.20 -13.49
C ARG A 249 -2.88 -2.05 -11.97
N GLY A 250 -3.96 -2.59 -11.41
CA GLY A 250 -4.31 -2.46 -10.00
C GLY A 250 -4.64 -1.03 -9.59
N GLN A 251 -4.96 -0.15 -10.53
CA GLN A 251 -5.30 1.25 -10.25
C GLN A 251 -6.80 1.43 -10.16
N PHE A 252 -7.24 2.38 -9.32
CA PHE A 252 -8.65 2.72 -9.22
C PHE A 252 -9.25 3.11 -10.59
N ARG A 253 -10.39 2.52 -10.92
CA ARG A 253 -11.20 2.86 -12.09
C ARG A 253 -12.69 2.90 -11.72
N LEU A 254 -13.40 3.89 -12.25
CA LEU A 254 -14.86 3.90 -12.28
C LEU A 254 -15.34 3.30 -13.61
N TRP A 255 -16.07 2.21 -13.54
CA TRP A 255 -16.78 1.58 -14.65
C TRP A 255 -18.16 2.23 -14.77
N GLU A 256 -18.28 3.27 -15.60
CA GLU A 256 -19.49 4.09 -15.70
C GLU A 256 -20.74 3.27 -16.10
N GLY A 257 -20.61 2.32 -17.02
CA GLY A 257 -21.69 1.41 -17.41
C GLY A 257 -22.18 0.52 -16.26
N GLN A 258 -21.30 0.21 -15.32
CA GLN A 258 -21.63 -0.57 -14.11
C GLN A 258 -22.06 0.31 -12.93
N HIS A 259 -21.98 1.64 -13.07
CA HIS A 259 -22.39 2.57 -12.02
C HIS A 259 -23.90 2.86 -12.09
N ASP A 260 -24.55 2.76 -10.94
CA ASP A 260 -25.89 3.31 -10.74
C ASP A 260 -25.80 4.84 -10.63
N ASP A 261 -25.90 5.55 -11.74
CA ASP A 261 -25.97 7.01 -11.80
C ASP A 261 -27.30 7.59 -11.26
N GLY A 262 -28.25 6.73 -10.92
CA GLY A 262 -29.61 7.08 -10.54
C GLY A 262 -29.73 7.89 -9.25
N LYS A 263 -30.93 8.41 -9.01
CA LYS A 263 -31.26 9.15 -7.79
C LYS A 263 -31.28 8.18 -6.61
N LYS A 264 -30.59 8.56 -5.54
CA LYS A 264 -30.45 7.82 -4.28
C LYS A 264 -30.99 8.64 -3.13
N THR A 265 -31.40 8.00 -2.05
CA THR A 265 -31.81 8.68 -0.81
C THR A 265 -31.00 8.17 0.37
N ILE A 266 -30.08 9.01 0.85
CA ILE A 266 -29.13 8.68 1.92
C ILE A 266 -29.35 9.69 3.06
N PHE A 267 -29.59 9.20 4.27
CA PHE A 267 -29.90 9.99 5.47
C PHE A 267 -31.06 10.97 5.27
N GLY A 268 -32.07 10.56 4.50
CA GLY A 268 -33.24 11.37 4.16
C GLY A 268 -32.97 12.50 3.14
N GLN A 269 -31.74 12.66 2.65
CA GLN A 269 -31.41 13.55 1.54
C GLN A 269 -31.48 12.77 0.24
N SER A 270 -32.00 13.36 -0.84
CA SER A 270 -32.01 12.70 -2.14
C SER A 270 -31.24 13.46 -3.21
N GLY A 271 -30.42 12.74 -3.97
CA GLY A 271 -29.57 13.28 -5.03
C GLY A 271 -29.00 12.17 -5.90
N ARG A 272 -28.27 12.52 -6.96
CA ARG A 272 -27.46 11.55 -7.71
C ARG A 272 -26.11 11.41 -7.01
N PHE A 273 -26.13 10.75 -5.86
CA PHE A 273 -24.95 10.61 -5.01
C PHE A 273 -24.02 9.51 -5.52
N ASN A 274 -22.71 9.76 -5.39
CA ASN A 274 -21.63 8.82 -5.63
C ASN A 274 -20.56 8.96 -4.52
N ALA A 275 -19.40 8.30 -4.65
CA ALA A 275 -18.34 8.36 -3.65
C ALA A 275 -17.81 9.78 -3.34
N ASP A 276 -17.94 10.75 -4.25
CA ASP A 276 -17.52 12.14 -3.97
C ASP A 276 -18.42 12.84 -2.95
N ASN A 277 -19.68 12.42 -2.87
CA ASN A 277 -20.66 13.04 -1.98
C ASN A 277 -20.75 12.34 -0.62
N LEU A 278 -20.38 11.05 -0.56
CA LEU A 278 -20.52 10.25 0.65
C LEU A 278 -19.80 10.83 1.88
N PRO A 279 -18.54 11.30 1.80
CA PRO A 279 -17.89 11.93 2.94
C PRO A 279 -18.71 13.07 3.52
N ASP A 280 -19.22 13.99 2.69
CA ASP A 280 -20.01 15.13 3.14
C ASP A 280 -21.34 14.72 3.78
N LEU A 281 -22.03 13.74 3.19
CA LEU A 281 -23.30 13.22 3.72
C LEU A 281 -23.13 12.56 5.09
N ILE A 282 -22.04 11.81 5.28
CA ILE A 282 -21.72 11.10 6.51
C ILE A 282 -21.27 12.10 7.59
N LEU A 283 -20.35 13.00 7.26
CA LEU A 283 -19.80 14.00 8.19
C LEU A 283 -20.88 15.00 8.67
N ALA A 284 -21.94 15.21 7.88
CA ALA A 284 -23.08 16.03 8.27
C ALA A 284 -23.99 15.37 9.31
N GLN A 285 -23.86 14.05 9.57
CA GLN A 285 -24.71 13.37 10.53
C GLN A 285 -24.39 13.81 11.97
N PRO A 286 -25.40 14.05 12.83
CA PRO A 286 -25.16 14.44 14.22
C PRO A 286 -24.30 13.44 15.00
N ALA A 287 -24.40 12.15 14.68
CA ALA A 287 -23.66 11.07 15.30
C ALA A 287 -22.20 10.98 14.87
N PHE A 288 -21.80 11.66 13.78
CA PHE A 288 -20.42 11.61 13.29
C PHE A 288 -19.46 12.32 14.25
N GLY A 289 -18.29 11.71 14.43
CA GLY A 289 -17.17 12.23 15.22
C GLY A 289 -16.95 11.48 16.53
N SER A 290 -18.03 11.20 17.30
CA SER A 290 -17.91 10.59 18.63
C SER A 290 -17.30 9.19 18.57
N TYR A 291 -17.68 8.37 17.60
CA TYR A 291 -17.14 7.02 17.46
C TYR A 291 -15.61 7.02 17.29
N ILE A 292 -15.10 7.84 16.37
CA ILE A 292 -13.64 7.96 16.12
C ILE A 292 -12.91 8.58 17.33
N ALA A 293 -13.49 9.61 17.95
CA ALA A 293 -12.91 10.21 19.15
C ALA A 293 -12.85 9.21 20.32
N GLU A 294 -13.85 8.35 20.47
CA GLU A 294 -13.85 7.27 21.46
C GLU A 294 -12.78 6.20 21.15
N GLN A 295 -12.54 5.87 19.88
CA GLN A 295 -11.46 4.95 19.47
C GLN A 295 -10.09 5.53 19.85
N LEU A 296 -9.81 6.77 19.47
CA LEU A 296 -8.56 7.46 19.86
C LEU A 296 -8.40 7.57 21.38
N TRP A 297 -9.50 7.78 22.11
CA TRP A 297 -9.45 7.78 23.57
C TRP A 297 -9.01 6.44 24.14
N ARG A 298 -9.55 5.32 23.62
CA ARG A 298 -9.17 3.97 24.04
C ARG A 298 -7.73 3.64 23.68
N TYR A 299 -7.24 4.16 22.56
CA TYR A 299 -5.86 3.97 22.13
C TYR A 299 -4.85 4.73 23.01
N PHE A 300 -5.15 5.99 23.35
CA PHE A 300 -4.18 6.92 23.95
C PHE A 300 -4.38 7.24 25.44
N ILE A 301 -5.59 7.18 25.98
CA ILE A 301 -5.91 7.66 27.34
C ILE A 301 -6.28 6.51 28.27
N SER A 302 -7.39 5.81 28.00
CA SER A 302 -7.91 4.76 28.89
C SER A 302 -9.01 3.94 28.21
N GLU A 303 -9.33 2.75 28.73
CA GLU A 303 -10.41 1.91 28.18
C GLU A 303 -11.82 2.53 28.26
N THR A 304 -11.99 3.54 29.13
CA THR A 304 -13.29 4.18 29.39
C THR A 304 -13.30 5.63 28.92
N PRO A 305 -13.89 5.93 27.74
CA PRO A 305 -14.09 7.30 27.28
C PRO A 305 -14.91 8.15 28.24
N ASP A 306 -14.45 9.37 28.54
CA ASP A 306 -15.24 10.40 29.24
C ASP A 306 -16.15 11.11 28.21
N PRO A 307 -17.49 10.92 28.27
CA PRO A 307 -18.40 11.51 27.30
C PRO A 307 -18.30 13.04 27.20
N ALA A 308 -18.03 13.73 28.31
CA ALA A 308 -17.94 15.19 28.30
C ALA A 308 -16.67 15.67 27.56
N GLN A 309 -15.56 14.95 27.68
CA GLN A 309 -14.33 15.27 26.95
C GLN A 309 -14.45 14.89 25.47
N ILE A 310 -15.10 13.76 25.16
CA ILE A 310 -15.42 13.37 23.78
C ILE A 310 -16.24 14.46 23.09
N ASP A 311 -17.29 14.97 23.74
CA ASP A 311 -18.11 16.06 23.19
C ASP A 311 -17.27 17.33 22.90
N ILE A 312 -16.32 17.67 23.79
CA ILE A 312 -15.41 18.80 23.60
C ILE A 312 -14.48 18.55 22.41
N MET A 313 -13.87 17.37 22.31
CA MET A 313 -12.98 16.99 21.21
C MET A 313 -13.71 17.05 19.87
N VAL A 314 -14.89 16.44 19.78
CA VAL A 314 -15.72 16.43 18.56
C VAL A 314 -16.17 17.83 18.19
N ALA A 315 -16.56 18.67 19.15
CA ALA A 315 -16.95 20.05 18.87
C ALA A 315 -15.78 20.88 18.31
N ARG A 316 -14.57 20.70 18.85
CA ARG A 316 -13.35 21.36 18.33
C ARG A 316 -13.01 20.86 16.93
N TRP A 317 -13.03 19.55 16.73
CA TRP A 317 -12.71 18.92 15.45
C TRP A 317 -13.69 19.35 14.35
N ARG A 318 -15.00 19.33 14.63
CA ARG A 318 -16.04 19.84 13.73
C ARG A 318 -15.86 21.31 13.39
N ALA A 319 -15.51 22.14 14.37
CA ALA A 319 -15.28 23.58 14.15
C ALA A 319 -14.05 23.86 13.27
N ALA A 320 -13.12 22.92 13.20
CA ALA A 320 -11.94 22.95 12.34
C ALA A 320 -12.13 22.16 11.03
N ASP A 321 -13.38 21.96 10.59
CA ASP A 321 -13.71 21.26 9.34
C ASP A 321 -13.11 19.85 9.26
N TRP A 322 -13.14 19.15 10.41
CA TRP A 322 -12.65 17.79 10.55
C TRP A 322 -11.14 17.62 10.26
N ASP A 323 -10.35 18.67 10.52
CA ASP A 323 -8.88 18.67 10.50
C ASP A 323 -8.28 17.67 11.52
N LEU A 324 -7.51 16.70 11.03
CA LEU A 324 -6.92 15.64 11.85
C LEU A 324 -5.91 16.16 12.89
N PRO A 325 -4.97 17.07 12.56
CA PRO A 325 -4.09 17.68 13.55
C PRO A 325 -4.85 18.34 14.71
N THR A 326 -5.99 18.97 14.43
CA THR A 326 -6.86 19.55 15.47
C THR A 326 -7.47 18.48 16.37
N LEU A 327 -7.86 17.32 15.83
CA LEU A 327 -8.33 16.18 16.63
C LEU A 327 -7.22 15.65 17.54
N TYR A 328 -6.02 15.42 17.00
CA TYR A 328 -4.87 14.93 17.78
C TYR A 328 -4.50 15.92 18.89
N ARG A 329 -4.48 17.22 18.59
CA ARG A 329 -4.26 18.26 19.59
C ARG A 329 -5.33 18.23 20.67
N ALA A 330 -6.61 18.14 20.29
CA ALA A 330 -7.70 18.12 21.25
C ALA A 330 -7.61 16.91 22.20
N LEU A 331 -7.14 15.76 21.72
CA LEU A 331 -6.86 14.56 22.52
C LEU A 331 -5.72 14.80 23.52
N LEU A 332 -4.55 15.23 23.04
CA LEU A 332 -3.33 15.41 23.84
C LEU A 332 -3.43 16.57 24.85
N GLU A 333 -4.30 17.55 24.59
CA GLU A 333 -4.53 18.67 25.50
C GLU A 333 -5.58 18.37 26.59
N THR A 334 -6.27 17.23 26.53
CA THR A 334 -7.26 16.88 27.54
C THR A 334 -6.62 16.75 28.93
N PRO A 335 -7.27 17.22 30.01
CA PRO A 335 -6.77 16.97 31.37
C PRO A 335 -6.60 15.48 31.68
N ALA A 336 -7.48 14.63 31.14
CA ALA A 336 -7.46 13.18 31.34
C ALA A 336 -6.20 12.53 30.77
N PHE A 337 -5.69 12.99 29.63
CA PHE A 337 -4.43 12.46 29.07
C PHE A 337 -3.26 12.60 30.05
N TRP A 338 -3.26 13.63 30.90
CA TRP A 338 -2.19 13.91 31.86
C TRP A 338 -2.54 13.52 33.31
N GLU A 339 -3.68 12.87 33.53
CA GLU A 339 -4.11 12.50 34.85
C GLU A 339 -3.34 11.26 35.33
N PRO A 340 -2.71 11.28 36.53
CA PRO A 340 -1.96 10.12 37.04
C PRO A 340 -2.76 8.82 37.09
N GLY A 341 -4.09 8.90 37.21
CA GLY A 341 -4.99 7.75 37.19
C GLY A 341 -5.03 7.00 35.86
N ASN A 342 -4.57 7.61 34.75
CA ASN A 342 -4.52 7.00 33.41
C ASN A 342 -3.09 6.56 33.00
N HIS A 343 -2.13 6.63 33.92
CA HIS A 343 -0.78 6.13 33.69
C HIS A 343 -0.75 4.60 33.88
N GLY A 344 -0.30 3.86 32.87
CA GLY A 344 -0.20 2.40 32.96
C GLY A 344 -1.54 1.67 32.99
N THR A 345 -2.61 2.30 32.51
CA THR A 345 -3.95 1.69 32.47
C THR A 345 -4.26 0.96 31.18
N LEU A 346 -3.35 1.00 30.20
CA LEU A 346 -3.53 0.34 28.91
C LEU A 346 -2.36 -0.60 28.64
N ILE A 347 -2.65 -1.71 27.97
CA ILE A 347 -1.67 -2.70 27.57
C ILE A 347 -1.04 -2.27 26.25
N LYS A 348 0.29 -2.30 26.17
CA LYS A 348 1.03 -2.10 24.91
C LYS A 348 0.71 -3.23 23.94
N SER A 349 0.38 -2.89 22.71
CA SER A 349 0.33 -3.88 21.62
C SER A 349 1.70 -4.57 21.47
N PRO A 350 1.80 -5.74 20.81
CA PRO A 350 3.09 -6.38 20.54
C PRO A 350 4.12 -5.46 19.88
N ILE A 351 3.74 -4.72 18.84
CA ILE A 351 4.60 -3.75 18.17
C ILE A 351 5.07 -2.66 19.14
N GLU A 352 4.15 -2.08 19.92
CA GLU A 352 4.51 -1.06 20.91
C GLU A 352 5.45 -1.56 22.00
N LEU A 353 5.33 -2.83 22.39
CA LEU A 353 6.22 -3.42 23.37
C LEU A 353 7.65 -3.54 22.83
N PHE A 354 7.82 -4.16 21.66
CA PHE A 354 9.15 -4.48 21.14
C PHE A 354 9.87 -3.27 20.53
N VAL A 355 9.15 -2.42 19.79
CA VAL A 355 9.69 -1.13 19.33
C VAL A 355 9.96 -0.22 20.53
N GLY A 356 9.02 -0.16 21.49
CA GLY A 356 9.14 0.67 22.67
C GLY A 356 10.32 0.30 23.55
N PHE A 357 10.64 -0.99 23.67
CA PHE A 357 11.87 -1.47 24.31
C PHE A 357 13.10 -0.84 23.65
N ASN A 358 13.25 -1.04 22.33
CA ASN A 358 14.41 -0.56 21.58
C ASN A 358 14.58 0.96 21.68
N ARG A 359 13.48 1.72 21.60
CA ARG A 359 13.51 3.18 21.76
C ARG A 359 13.88 3.62 23.18
N SER A 360 13.31 2.98 24.20
CA SER A 360 13.52 3.38 25.60
C SER A 360 14.97 3.14 26.05
N PHE A 361 15.59 2.07 25.57
CA PHE A 361 16.97 1.70 25.89
C PHE A 361 17.99 2.19 24.86
N GLY A 362 17.54 2.70 23.71
CA GLY A 362 18.42 3.13 22.61
C GLY A 362 19.17 1.96 21.99
N THR A 363 18.51 0.81 21.87
CA THR A 363 19.06 -0.45 21.35
C THR A 363 18.53 -0.75 19.95
N ALA A 364 19.12 -1.77 19.32
CA ALA A 364 18.59 -2.41 18.12
C ALA A 364 18.34 -3.90 18.42
N PRO A 365 17.39 -4.56 17.74
CA PRO A 365 17.30 -6.02 17.77
C PRO A 365 18.57 -6.64 17.17
N SER A 366 18.96 -7.83 17.61
CA SER A 366 20.00 -8.66 16.95
C SER A 366 19.67 -8.92 15.48
N TYR A 367 18.41 -9.24 15.23
CA TYR A 367 17.88 -9.62 13.94
C TYR A 367 16.49 -9.00 13.77
N LEU A 368 16.34 -8.13 12.78
CA LEU A 368 15.11 -7.37 12.56
C LEU A 368 13.88 -8.26 12.36
N GLY A 369 14.06 -9.46 11.79
CA GLY A 369 12.97 -10.42 11.62
C GLY A 369 12.35 -10.87 12.95
N GLU A 370 13.08 -10.84 14.07
CA GLU A 370 12.54 -11.18 15.40
C GLU A 370 11.40 -10.25 15.82
N ILE A 371 11.45 -8.97 15.44
CA ILE A 371 10.37 -8.03 15.75
C ILE A 371 9.10 -8.42 15.00
N ALA A 372 9.21 -8.81 13.72
CA ALA A 372 8.07 -9.28 12.95
C ALA A 372 7.53 -10.60 13.54
N ASP A 373 8.41 -11.58 13.77
CA ASP A 373 8.07 -12.91 14.26
C ASP A 373 7.40 -12.87 15.64
N TRP A 374 7.98 -12.14 16.60
CA TRP A 374 7.40 -12.02 17.94
C TRP A 374 6.11 -11.23 17.94
N SER A 375 5.99 -10.20 17.10
CA SER A 375 4.74 -9.44 17.01
C SER A 375 3.62 -10.30 16.43
N GLU A 376 3.89 -11.06 15.37
CA GLU A 376 2.96 -12.02 14.79
C GLU A 376 2.54 -13.08 15.80
N GLN A 377 3.50 -13.76 16.45
CA GLN A 377 3.21 -14.80 17.44
C GLN A 377 2.45 -14.26 18.66
N ALA A 378 2.62 -12.97 18.98
CA ALA A 378 1.87 -12.29 20.04
C ALA A 378 0.50 -11.73 19.58
N GLY A 379 0.12 -11.94 18.30
CA GLY A 379 -1.19 -11.61 17.76
C GLY A 379 -1.27 -10.35 16.89
N GLN A 380 -0.15 -9.72 16.55
CA GLN A 380 -0.09 -8.49 15.75
C GLN A 380 0.93 -8.59 14.60
N ALA A 381 0.57 -9.30 13.54
CA ALA A 381 1.33 -9.32 12.29
C ALA A 381 0.99 -8.07 11.45
N LEU A 382 1.97 -7.18 11.22
CA LEU A 382 1.76 -5.96 10.43
C LEU A 382 1.19 -6.29 9.04
N PHE A 383 0.13 -5.59 8.64
CA PHE A 383 -0.61 -5.80 7.38
C PHE A 383 -1.42 -7.12 7.27
N PHE A 384 -1.53 -7.88 8.37
CA PHE A 384 -2.39 -9.06 8.51
C PHE A 384 -3.34 -8.90 9.71
N PRO A 385 -4.28 -7.93 9.64
CA PRO A 385 -5.33 -7.82 10.63
C PRO A 385 -6.26 -9.06 10.57
N PRO A 386 -6.77 -9.56 11.71
CA PRO A 386 -7.50 -10.82 11.75
C PRO A 386 -8.88 -10.77 11.10
N ASN A 387 -9.50 -9.59 10.99
CA ASN A 387 -10.79 -9.36 10.34
C ASN A 387 -11.06 -7.86 10.09
N VAL A 388 -12.24 -7.54 9.56
CA VAL A 388 -12.70 -6.19 9.20
C VAL A 388 -12.79 -5.19 10.38
N ALA A 389 -12.72 -5.67 11.63
CA ALA A 389 -12.69 -4.82 12.81
C ALA A 389 -11.26 -4.47 13.28
N GLY A 390 -10.22 -4.89 12.56
CA GLY A 390 -8.83 -4.66 12.93
C GLY A 390 -8.32 -5.62 14.02
N TRP A 391 -7.23 -5.25 14.68
CA TRP A 391 -6.72 -5.94 15.85
C TRP A 391 -7.55 -5.60 17.10
N GLN A 392 -7.80 -6.60 17.94
CA GLN A 392 -8.48 -6.35 19.22
C GLN A 392 -7.48 -5.79 20.24
N GLU A 393 -7.77 -4.63 20.81
CA GLU A 393 -6.88 -3.95 21.74
C GLU A 393 -7.09 -4.34 23.21
N GLY A 394 -6.21 -3.83 24.09
CA GLY A 394 -6.39 -3.92 25.53
C GLY A 394 -6.11 -5.33 26.07
N PRO A 395 -6.99 -5.90 26.92
CA PRO A 395 -6.77 -7.21 27.55
C PRO A 395 -6.59 -8.36 26.56
N ASP A 396 -7.11 -8.24 25.34
CA ASP A 396 -7.02 -9.28 24.31
C ASP A 396 -5.58 -9.52 23.83
N TRP A 397 -4.66 -8.58 24.06
CA TRP A 397 -3.23 -8.78 23.86
C TRP A 397 -2.62 -9.81 24.82
N ILE A 398 -3.28 -10.12 25.93
CA ILE A 398 -2.76 -10.97 27.01
C ILE A 398 -3.61 -12.23 27.16
N ASN A 399 -3.04 -13.36 26.72
CA ASN A 399 -3.50 -14.70 27.03
C ASN A 399 -2.31 -15.55 27.52
N ASP A 400 -2.56 -16.80 27.95
CA ASP A 400 -1.52 -17.68 28.50
C ASP A 400 -0.29 -17.82 27.56
N SER A 401 -0.53 -17.90 26.25
CA SER A 401 0.53 -18.04 25.25
C SER A 401 1.26 -16.72 24.98
N SER A 402 0.52 -15.63 24.73
CA SER A 402 1.12 -14.34 24.41
C SER A 402 1.88 -13.75 25.60
N LEU A 403 1.42 -13.97 26.84
CA LEU A 403 2.14 -13.53 28.03
C LEU A 403 3.49 -14.23 28.17
N ALA A 404 3.53 -15.56 27.99
CA ALA A 404 4.78 -16.32 28.07
C ALA A 404 5.78 -15.93 26.97
N LEU A 405 5.28 -15.68 25.76
CA LEU A 405 6.09 -15.18 24.64
C LEU A 405 6.66 -13.80 24.95
N ARG A 406 5.83 -12.85 25.38
CA ARG A 406 6.27 -11.48 25.70
C ARG A 406 7.32 -11.46 26.80
N SER A 407 7.15 -12.25 27.86
CA SER A 407 8.17 -12.37 28.91
C SER A 407 9.47 -12.99 28.40
N THR A 408 9.40 -13.94 27.47
CA THR A 408 10.59 -14.54 26.85
C THR A 408 11.29 -13.53 25.94
N ALA A 409 10.56 -12.87 25.04
CA ALA A 409 11.12 -11.86 24.15
C ALA A 409 11.74 -10.67 24.92
N LEU A 410 11.10 -10.20 25.99
CA LEU A 410 11.67 -9.14 26.85
C LEU A 410 12.93 -9.60 27.60
N ARG A 411 12.96 -10.87 28.05
CA ARG A 411 14.17 -11.45 28.67
C ARG A 411 15.29 -11.51 27.63
N ASP A 412 15.02 -12.01 26.44
CA ASP A 412 16.03 -12.22 25.41
C ASP A 412 16.59 -10.86 24.93
N LEU A 413 15.72 -9.85 24.69
CA LEU A 413 16.14 -8.47 24.40
C LEU A 413 16.97 -7.85 25.54
N GLY A 414 16.55 -8.06 26.79
CA GLY A 414 17.24 -7.56 27.97
C GLY A 414 18.60 -8.20 28.19
N GLU A 415 18.68 -9.53 28.13
CA GLU A 415 19.91 -10.30 28.30
C GLU A 415 20.92 -9.96 27.21
N MET A 416 20.48 -9.86 25.96
CA MET A 416 21.33 -9.46 24.85
C MET A 416 21.94 -8.08 25.11
N TRP A 417 21.13 -7.07 25.40
CA TRP A 417 21.61 -5.72 25.68
C TRP A 417 22.53 -5.63 26.90
N ILE A 418 22.26 -6.43 27.94
CA ILE A 418 23.02 -6.38 29.20
C ILE A 418 24.35 -7.14 29.08
N TYR A 419 24.36 -8.34 28.48
CA TYR A 419 25.46 -9.30 28.63
C TYR A 419 26.32 -9.50 27.38
N ASP A 420 25.83 -9.21 26.18
CA ASP A 420 26.63 -9.40 24.98
C ASP A 420 27.60 -8.23 24.76
N GLU A 421 28.87 -8.53 24.48
CA GLU A 421 29.84 -7.50 24.09
C GLU A 421 29.50 -6.99 22.68
N PHE A 422 28.80 -5.87 22.62
CA PHE A 422 28.57 -5.18 21.35
C PHE A 422 29.84 -4.46 20.90
N GLU A 423 30.42 -4.92 19.79
CA GLU A 423 31.40 -4.10 19.07
C GLU A 423 30.69 -2.85 18.57
N GLY A 424 30.86 -1.72 19.28
CA GLY A 424 30.26 -0.44 18.94
C GLY A 424 30.40 -0.17 17.44
N GLY A 425 29.27 -0.23 16.73
CA GLY A 425 29.24 -0.15 15.29
C GLY A 425 29.90 1.13 14.84
N SER A 426 31.05 1.03 14.16
CA SER A 426 31.61 2.20 13.48
C SER A 426 30.55 2.68 12.50
N ALA A 427 30.18 3.96 12.57
CA ALA A 427 29.33 4.66 11.62
C ALA A 427 29.99 4.78 10.23
N ALA A 428 30.43 3.66 9.67
CA ALA A 428 30.53 3.48 8.25
C ALA A 428 29.21 2.83 7.85
N ALA A 429 28.19 3.67 7.61
CA ALA A 429 27.21 3.31 6.61
C ALA A 429 28.02 2.84 5.41
N ALA A 430 28.07 1.52 5.19
CA ALA A 430 28.60 1.02 3.94
C ALA A 430 27.81 1.78 2.89
N PRO A 431 28.46 2.48 1.96
CA PRO A 431 27.73 2.92 0.79
C PRO A 431 27.07 1.63 0.30
N VAL A 432 25.75 1.65 0.17
CA VAL A 432 25.10 0.79 -0.80
C VAL A 432 25.72 1.25 -2.11
N THR A 433 26.90 0.71 -2.42
CA THR A 433 27.40 0.64 -3.77
C THR A 433 26.29 -0.11 -4.44
N GLY A 434 25.42 0.66 -5.11
CA GLY A 434 24.40 0.14 -5.98
C GLY A 434 25.08 -0.98 -6.72
N GLN A 435 24.55 -2.20 -6.55
CA GLN A 435 25.08 -3.36 -7.23
C GLN A 435 25.32 -2.93 -8.66
N ALA A 436 26.61 -2.89 -9.00
CA ALA A 436 27.04 -2.53 -10.31
C ALA A 436 26.22 -3.39 -11.25
N ALA A 437 25.56 -2.72 -12.20
CA ALA A 437 24.90 -3.33 -13.34
C ALA A 437 25.73 -4.52 -13.83
N GLN A 438 25.36 -5.73 -13.45
CA GLN A 438 25.94 -6.94 -13.98
C GLN A 438 24.91 -7.57 -14.89
N ALA A 439 25.33 -7.59 -16.16
CA ALA A 439 24.59 -7.94 -17.36
C ALA A 439 23.35 -7.07 -17.63
N GLN A 440 23.58 -5.81 -18.01
CA GLN A 440 22.73 -5.20 -19.04
C GLN A 440 22.70 -6.19 -20.21
N GLY A 441 21.56 -6.86 -20.42
CA GLY A 441 21.24 -7.29 -21.77
C GLY A 441 21.27 -6.01 -22.58
N THR A 442 22.32 -5.80 -23.38
CA THR A 442 22.43 -4.62 -24.24
C THR A 442 21.10 -4.48 -24.95
N GLU A 443 20.44 -3.33 -24.76
CA GLU A 443 19.27 -2.95 -25.54
C GLU A 443 19.59 -3.22 -27.00
N THR A 444 18.97 -4.26 -27.55
CA THR A 444 19.26 -4.62 -28.92
C THR A 444 18.57 -3.62 -29.82
N SER A 445 19.19 -3.35 -30.96
CA SER A 445 18.54 -2.56 -32.00
C SER A 445 17.39 -3.32 -32.68
N GLY A 446 17.14 -4.58 -32.29
CA GLY A 446 16.14 -5.51 -32.82
C GLY A 446 14.77 -5.43 -32.12
N PHE A 447 14.01 -6.54 -32.17
CA PHE A 447 12.72 -6.71 -31.50
C PHE A 447 12.83 -7.80 -30.45
N ARG A 448 12.73 -7.42 -29.19
CA ARG A 448 12.90 -8.29 -28.02
C ARG A 448 11.59 -8.37 -27.26
N VAL A 449 11.26 -9.56 -26.76
CA VAL A 449 10.17 -9.75 -25.80
C VAL A 449 10.70 -10.58 -24.64
N GLY A 450 10.52 -10.06 -23.42
CA GLY A 450 10.85 -10.79 -22.19
C GLY A 450 9.93 -11.97 -22.03
N GLU A 451 8.66 -11.68 -21.74
CA GLU A 451 7.63 -12.68 -21.49
C GLU A 451 6.37 -12.47 -22.32
N VAL A 452 5.63 -13.56 -22.55
CA VAL A 452 4.39 -13.55 -23.33
C VAL A 452 3.32 -14.31 -22.56
N ALA A 453 2.17 -13.67 -22.35
CA ALA A 453 0.99 -14.31 -21.79
C ALA A 453 -0.15 -14.33 -22.82
N LEU A 454 -1.04 -15.32 -22.70
CA LEU A 454 -2.32 -15.34 -23.38
C LEU A 454 -3.28 -14.38 -22.69
N GLY A 455 -3.79 -13.38 -23.42
CA GLY A 455 -4.86 -12.51 -22.89
C GLY A 455 -6.23 -13.15 -23.08
N TRP A 456 -6.55 -13.50 -24.32
CA TRP A 456 -7.83 -14.09 -24.70
C TRP A 456 -7.69 -14.98 -25.94
N ALA A 457 -8.64 -15.89 -26.16
CA ALA A 457 -8.78 -16.59 -27.43
C ALA A 457 -10.25 -16.90 -27.72
N TRP A 458 -10.69 -16.59 -28.94
CA TRP A 458 -12.10 -16.72 -29.31
C TRP A 458 -12.31 -17.49 -30.61
N GLN A 459 -13.47 -18.12 -30.71
CA GLN A 459 -13.96 -18.71 -31.94
C GLN A 459 -15.45 -18.42 -32.10
N VAL A 460 -15.77 -17.65 -33.13
CA VAL A 460 -17.14 -17.32 -33.51
C VAL A 460 -17.55 -18.19 -34.69
N ARG A 461 -18.77 -18.75 -34.63
CA ARG A 461 -19.34 -19.55 -35.71
C ARG A 461 -20.83 -19.26 -35.85
N ASP A 462 -21.14 -18.43 -36.84
CA ASP A 462 -22.51 -18.08 -37.21
C ASP A 462 -22.89 -18.71 -38.55
N GLU A 463 -24.13 -18.47 -39.00
CA GLU A 463 -24.65 -19.02 -40.26
C GLU A 463 -23.83 -18.55 -41.48
N ASP A 464 -23.29 -17.32 -41.42
CA ASP A 464 -22.61 -16.66 -42.53
C ASP A 464 -21.11 -16.43 -42.30
N TRP A 465 -20.61 -16.50 -41.06
CA TRP A 465 -19.23 -16.15 -40.71
C TRP A 465 -18.60 -17.16 -39.76
N GLN A 466 -17.32 -17.47 -40.00
CA GLN A 466 -16.50 -18.23 -39.06
C GLN A 466 -15.20 -17.50 -38.81
N GLU A 467 -14.89 -17.27 -37.53
CA GLU A 467 -13.71 -16.55 -37.11
C GLU A 467 -12.94 -17.30 -36.04
N THR A 468 -11.63 -17.12 -36.04
CA THR A 468 -10.81 -17.48 -34.89
C THR A 468 -9.73 -16.45 -34.69
N GLY A 469 -9.54 -16.04 -33.44
CA GLY A 469 -8.48 -15.12 -33.08
C GLY A 469 -7.92 -15.35 -31.69
N VAL A 470 -6.94 -14.53 -31.36
CA VAL A 470 -6.16 -14.59 -30.13
C VAL A 470 -5.63 -13.20 -29.78
N GLU A 471 -5.64 -12.89 -28.50
CA GLU A 471 -4.96 -11.73 -27.92
C GLU A 471 -3.72 -12.19 -27.15
N LEU A 472 -2.61 -11.49 -27.37
CA LEU A 472 -1.35 -11.73 -26.69
C LEU A 472 -0.91 -10.49 -25.93
N GLN A 473 -0.39 -10.71 -24.73
CA GLN A 473 0.24 -9.69 -23.90
C GLN A 473 1.74 -9.93 -23.84
N LEU A 474 2.51 -8.91 -24.21
CA LEU A 474 3.96 -8.93 -24.26
C LEU A 474 4.51 -8.09 -23.11
N TYR A 475 5.45 -8.64 -22.36
CA TYR A 475 6.12 -7.94 -21.27
C TYR A 475 7.60 -7.70 -21.56
N ASP A 476 8.11 -6.59 -21.06
CA ASP A 476 9.46 -6.11 -21.24
C ASP A 476 9.83 -6.12 -22.74
N VAL A 477 9.20 -5.26 -23.51
CA VAL A 477 9.30 -5.26 -24.97
C VAL A 477 10.35 -4.25 -25.41
N GLY A 478 11.37 -4.75 -26.10
CA GLY A 478 12.45 -3.95 -26.66
C GLY A 478 12.25 -3.72 -28.16
N PHE A 479 12.37 -2.48 -28.61
CA PHE A 479 12.41 -2.16 -30.04
C PHE A 479 13.34 -0.98 -30.31
N ARG A 480 14.34 -1.16 -31.18
CA ARG A 480 15.27 -0.10 -31.61
C ARG A 480 15.98 0.64 -30.47
N GLY A 481 16.40 -0.09 -29.44
CA GLY A 481 17.05 0.50 -28.27
C GLY A 481 16.11 1.36 -27.41
N GLN A 482 14.81 1.07 -27.46
CA GLN A 482 13.85 1.52 -26.46
C GLN A 482 13.20 0.30 -25.84
N THR A 483 12.87 0.40 -24.56
CA THR A 483 12.18 -0.65 -23.82
C THR A 483 10.93 -0.08 -23.16
N PHE A 484 9.81 -0.76 -23.31
CA PHE A 484 8.55 -0.45 -22.64
C PHE A 484 8.02 -1.69 -21.89
N ARG A 485 7.15 -1.45 -20.90
CA ARG A 485 6.76 -2.46 -19.92
C ARG A 485 5.88 -3.54 -20.50
N ASP A 486 4.83 -3.15 -21.18
CA ASP A 486 3.77 -4.03 -21.62
C ASP A 486 3.20 -3.56 -22.97
N PHE A 487 2.75 -4.52 -23.77
CA PHE A 487 2.02 -4.26 -25.00
C PHE A 487 1.10 -5.42 -25.34
N ARG A 488 -0.15 -5.10 -25.62
CA ARG A 488 -1.15 -6.08 -26.03
C ARG A 488 -1.55 -5.88 -27.47
N PHE A 489 -1.89 -6.96 -28.12
CA PHE A 489 -2.41 -6.93 -29.47
C PHE A 489 -3.17 -8.22 -29.74
N PHE A 490 -4.07 -8.15 -30.70
CA PHE A 490 -4.87 -9.29 -31.09
C PHE A 490 -4.81 -9.52 -32.59
N VAL A 491 -4.98 -10.77 -33.00
CA VAL A 491 -4.98 -11.18 -34.40
C VAL A 491 -6.13 -12.14 -34.66
N GLY A 492 -6.78 -11.98 -35.80
CA GLY A 492 -7.91 -12.83 -36.20
C GLY A 492 -7.82 -13.25 -37.65
N ALA A 493 -8.44 -14.39 -37.95
CA ALA A 493 -8.68 -14.87 -39.30
C ALA A 493 -10.13 -15.33 -39.40
N GLY A 494 -10.86 -14.71 -40.34
CA GLY A 494 -12.27 -14.99 -40.60
C GLY A 494 -12.53 -15.38 -42.05
N GLN A 495 -13.60 -16.12 -42.27
CA GLN A 495 -14.07 -16.51 -43.60
C GLN A 495 -15.59 -16.71 -43.61
N GLU A 496 -16.19 -16.45 -44.77
CA GLU A 496 -17.60 -16.71 -45.01
C GLU A 496 -17.92 -18.22 -44.90
N ALA A 497 -18.89 -18.59 -44.06
CA ALA A 497 -19.17 -19.97 -43.66
C ALA A 497 -19.63 -20.86 -44.84
N SER A 498 -20.20 -20.25 -45.89
CA SER A 498 -20.80 -20.96 -47.04
C SER A 498 -19.86 -21.19 -48.22
N SER A 499 -18.63 -20.64 -48.21
CA SER A 499 -17.86 -20.45 -49.43
C SER A 499 -16.48 -21.13 -49.42
N SER A 500 -16.25 -22.01 -50.41
CA SER A 500 -14.91 -22.55 -50.72
C SER A 500 -13.99 -21.56 -51.45
N ARG A 501 -14.49 -20.35 -51.75
CA ARG A 501 -13.81 -19.24 -52.43
C ARG A 501 -14.14 -17.87 -51.79
N GLY A 502 -14.62 -17.87 -50.54
CA GLY A 502 -15.22 -16.70 -49.90
C GLY A 502 -14.22 -15.60 -49.61
N GLU A 503 -14.75 -14.41 -49.37
CA GLU A 503 -13.98 -13.34 -48.76
C GLU A 503 -13.42 -13.87 -47.44
N SER A 504 -12.10 -13.76 -47.31
CA SER A 504 -11.36 -14.22 -46.14
C SER A 504 -10.65 -13.01 -45.60
N GLU A 505 -10.94 -12.68 -44.36
CA GLU A 505 -10.37 -11.53 -43.69
C GLU A 505 -9.31 -11.98 -42.70
N ILE A 506 -8.26 -11.18 -42.62
CA ILE A 506 -7.27 -11.31 -41.57
C ILE A 506 -6.99 -9.93 -41.05
N TYR A 507 -6.78 -9.83 -39.74
CA TYR A 507 -6.51 -8.56 -39.12
C TYR A 507 -5.52 -8.70 -37.98
N LEU A 508 -4.87 -7.59 -37.70
CA LEU A 508 -4.14 -7.32 -36.48
C LEU A 508 -4.75 -6.06 -35.88
N GLY A 509 -5.04 -6.07 -34.59
CA GLY A 509 -5.54 -4.90 -33.89
C GLY A 509 -4.83 -4.62 -32.58
N VAL A 510 -4.92 -3.37 -32.17
CA VAL A 510 -4.36 -2.85 -30.92
C VAL A 510 -5.33 -1.80 -30.39
N GLY A 511 -5.76 -1.97 -29.15
CA GLY A 511 -6.55 -0.98 -28.41
C GLY A 511 -5.71 0.14 -27.81
N SER A 512 -6.38 1.22 -27.42
CA SER A 512 -5.72 2.44 -26.93
C SER A 512 -5.00 2.24 -25.59
N GLU A 513 -5.52 1.37 -24.77
CA GLU A 513 -5.05 0.93 -23.45
C GLU A 513 -3.89 -0.08 -23.55
N ASN A 514 -3.75 -0.70 -24.71
CA ASN A 514 -2.80 -1.79 -25.00
C ASN A 514 -1.38 -1.31 -25.37
N CYS A 515 -1.13 0.01 -25.31
CA CYS A 515 0.13 0.62 -25.72
C CYS A 515 0.57 1.69 -24.70
N GLY A 516 1.42 1.27 -23.75
CA GLY A 516 1.91 2.12 -22.65
C GLY A 516 2.84 3.27 -23.08
N ALA A 517 3.28 4.07 -22.11
CA ALA A 517 4.19 5.19 -22.38
C ALA A 517 5.50 4.71 -23.04
N GLY A 518 5.87 5.34 -24.17
CA GLY A 518 7.05 4.96 -24.95
C GLY A 518 6.80 3.87 -26.01
N CYS A 519 5.58 3.32 -26.09
CA CYS A 519 5.19 2.39 -27.15
C CYS A 519 5.21 3.09 -28.54
N PRO A 520 5.81 2.48 -29.58
CA PRO A 520 5.94 3.08 -30.91
C PRO A 520 4.61 3.39 -31.62
N LEU A 521 3.50 2.80 -31.17
CA LEU A 521 2.18 2.96 -31.77
C LEU A 521 1.32 4.03 -31.08
N GLN A 522 1.83 4.71 -30.06
CA GLN A 522 1.04 5.69 -29.31
C GLN A 522 0.53 6.84 -30.20
N ALA A 523 1.34 7.31 -31.15
CA ALA A 523 0.93 8.32 -32.11
C ALA A 523 -0.03 7.79 -33.19
N LEU A 524 -0.02 6.48 -33.45
CA LEU A 524 -0.96 5.79 -34.33
C LEU A 524 -2.34 5.76 -33.68
N LEU A 525 -2.42 5.26 -32.44
CA LEU A 525 -3.64 5.19 -31.66
C LEU A 525 -4.28 6.57 -31.47
N ALA A 526 -3.47 7.60 -31.18
CA ALA A 526 -3.96 8.97 -31.00
C ALA A 526 -4.62 9.61 -32.23
N ARG A 527 -4.46 9.04 -33.44
CA ARG A 527 -5.09 9.54 -34.68
C ARG A 527 -6.07 8.57 -35.31
N THR A 528 -6.24 7.39 -34.74
CA THR A 528 -7.29 6.45 -35.12
C THR A 528 -8.63 7.04 -34.70
N LEU A 529 -9.64 6.94 -35.57
CA LEU A 529 -11.00 7.34 -35.23
C LEU A 529 -11.72 6.14 -34.60
N PRO A 530 -12.66 6.37 -33.65
CA PRO A 530 -13.53 5.31 -33.16
C PRO A 530 -14.24 4.62 -34.33
N TYR A 531 -14.43 3.31 -34.21
CA TYR A 531 -15.21 2.56 -35.20
C TYR A 531 -16.67 3.05 -35.17
N VAL A 532 -17.24 3.31 -36.34
CA VAL A 532 -18.65 3.70 -36.53
C VAL A 532 -19.24 2.70 -37.51
N ASP A 533 -20.35 2.05 -37.15
CA ASP A 533 -20.97 1.02 -37.98
C ASP A 533 -21.59 1.57 -39.28
N GLU A 534 -21.98 0.66 -40.20
CA GLU A 534 -22.55 1.00 -41.51
C GLU A 534 -23.92 1.70 -41.44
N ASP A 535 -24.61 1.67 -40.30
CA ASP A 535 -25.93 2.28 -40.11
C ASP A 535 -25.86 3.73 -39.59
N GLY A 536 -24.66 4.25 -39.35
CA GLY A 536 -24.45 5.64 -38.93
C GLY A 536 -25.02 5.93 -37.55
N PHE A 537 -25.30 4.87 -36.78
CA PHE A 537 -25.43 4.97 -35.35
C PHE A 537 -24.03 4.91 -34.78
N GLU A 538 -23.68 5.87 -33.94
CA GLU A 538 -22.85 5.51 -32.80
C GLU A 538 -23.72 4.44 -32.10
N GLU A 539 -23.48 3.15 -32.38
CA GLU A 539 -23.84 2.09 -31.42
C GLU A 539 -23.48 2.70 -30.07
N GLU A 540 -24.46 2.83 -29.16
CA GLU A 540 -24.27 3.47 -27.84
C GLU A 540 -22.88 3.08 -27.41
N ALA A 541 -21.93 4.00 -27.56
CA ALA A 541 -20.54 3.58 -27.59
C ALA A 541 -20.39 2.87 -26.26
N ASP A 542 -20.12 1.56 -26.30
CA ASP A 542 -19.62 0.93 -25.11
C ASP A 542 -18.42 1.81 -24.80
N GLU A 543 -18.56 2.69 -23.79
CA GLU A 543 -17.49 3.58 -23.36
C GLU A 543 -16.28 2.73 -22.88
N GLU A 544 -16.48 1.39 -22.82
CA GLU A 544 -15.54 0.29 -22.73
C GLU A 544 -14.64 0.07 -23.96
N ALA A 545 -15.10 0.29 -25.20
CA ALA A 545 -14.27 0.12 -26.39
C ALA A 545 -13.38 1.36 -26.58
N GLY A 546 -12.17 1.29 -26.06
CA GLY A 546 -11.11 2.27 -26.37
C GLY A 546 -10.93 2.44 -27.88
N VAL A 547 -10.15 3.45 -28.30
CA VAL A 547 -9.84 3.60 -29.73
C VAL A 547 -9.00 2.42 -30.19
N GLU A 548 -9.61 1.46 -30.87
CA GLU A 548 -8.93 0.34 -31.50
C GLU A 548 -8.61 0.65 -32.96
N PHE A 549 -7.40 0.32 -33.40
CA PHE A 549 -7.13 0.26 -34.84
C PHE A 549 -6.97 -1.18 -35.28
N PHE A 550 -7.47 -1.45 -36.48
CA PHE A 550 -7.33 -2.69 -37.20
C PHE A 550 -6.51 -2.43 -38.47
N ILE A 551 -5.64 -3.37 -38.80
CA ILE A 551 -4.93 -3.42 -40.07
C ILE A 551 -5.13 -4.80 -40.69
N SER A 552 -5.41 -4.81 -41.98
CA SER A 552 -5.31 -5.98 -42.85
C SER A 552 -4.20 -5.72 -43.89
N PRO A 553 -3.81 -6.71 -44.72
CA PRO A 553 -2.82 -6.47 -45.76
C PRO A 553 -3.23 -5.32 -46.70
N ASP A 554 -4.52 -5.24 -47.02
CA ASP A 554 -5.02 -4.39 -48.09
C ASP A 554 -5.81 -3.17 -47.56
N ASP A 555 -6.14 -3.14 -46.27
CA ASP A 555 -6.96 -2.09 -45.65
C ASP A 555 -6.51 -1.73 -44.21
N MET A 556 -6.97 -0.58 -43.71
CA MET A 556 -6.67 -0.05 -42.37
C MET A 556 -7.87 0.75 -41.84
N SER A 557 -8.04 0.76 -40.51
CA SER A 557 -9.05 1.59 -39.84
C SER A 557 -9.01 3.06 -40.27
N GLU A 558 -10.17 3.70 -40.20
CA GLU A 558 -10.30 5.10 -40.52
C GLU A 558 -9.45 5.98 -39.58
N GLY A 559 -8.86 7.04 -40.13
CA GLY A 559 -7.89 7.89 -39.42
C GLY A 559 -6.43 7.40 -39.51
N VAL A 560 -6.20 6.09 -39.62
CA VAL A 560 -4.84 5.55 -39.79
C VAL A 560 -4.28 5.95 -41.14
N ARG A 561 -4.94 5.60 -42.26
CA ARG A 561 -4.66 5.87 -43.71
C ARG A 561 -3.21 5.70 -44.23
N ARG A 562 -2.20 5.81 -43.38
CA ARG A 562 -0.76 5.71 -43.63
C ARG A 562 -0.02 5.49 -42.30
N LEU A 563 0.91 4.54 -42.32
CA LEU A 563 1.86 4.32 -41.24
C LEU A 563 3.12 5.19 -41.41
N SER A 564 3.67 5.65 -40.30
CA SER A 564 5.03 6.16 -40.23
C SER A 564 6.03 5.01 -40.45
N GLY A 565 7.31 5.33 -40.68
CA GLY A 565 8.34 4.30 -40.82
C GLY A 565 8.46 3.44 -39.56
N ASP A 566 8.50 4.07 -38.39
CA ASP A 566 8.68 3.40 -37.12
C ASP A 566 7.48 2.52 -36.75
N GLU A 567 6.25 2.98 -37.03
CA GLU A 567 5.02 2.20 -36.83
C GLU A 567 5.00 0.97 -37.76
N ALA A 568 5.30 1.16 -39.05
CA ALA A 568 5.34 0.06 -40.01
C ALA A 568 6.43 -0.96 -39.66
N ASP A 569 7.59 -0.51 -39.19
CA ASP A 569 8.70 -1.37 -38.81
C ASP A 569 8.40 -2.15 -37.51
N PHE A 570 7.73 -1.52 -36.54
CA PHE A 570 7.30 -2.20 -35.31
C PHE A 570 6.23 -3.26 -35.60
N LEU A 571 5.17 -2.89 -36.33
CA LEU A 571 4.12 -3.84 -36.74
C LEU A 571 4.68 -4.98 -37.60
N ALA A 572 5.66 -4.69 -38.45
CA ALA A 572 6.35 -5.73 -39.22
C ALA A 572 7.18 -6.67 -38.33
N ALA A 573 7.86 -6.16 -37.31
CA ALA A 573 8.57 -6.99 -36.34
C ALA A 573 7.61 -7.90 -35.56
N LEU A 574 6.49 -7.35 -35.13
CA LEU A 574 5.42 -8.07 -34.43
C LEU A 574 4.83 -9.20 -35.28
N VAL A 575 4.42 -8.89 -36.52
CA VAL A 575 3.88 -9.89 -37.47
C VAL A 575 4.90 -10.96 -37.81
N ARG A 576 6.19 -10.60 -37.93
CA ARG A 576 7.27 -11.58 -38.15
C ARG A 576 7.49 -12.49 -36.93
N ALA A 577 7.31 -11.98 -35.72
CA ALA A 577 7.47 -12.71 -34.46
C ALA A 577 6.26 -13.59 -34.12
N LEU A 578 5.08 -13.29 -34.67
CA LEU A 578 3.80 -13.90 -34.31
C LEU A 578 3.82 -15.44 -34.19
N PRO A 579 4.40 -16.23 -35.13
CA PRO A 579 4.43 -17.68 -34.98
C PRO A 579 5.21 -18.19 -33.76
N GLU A 580 6.25 -17.46 -33.33
CA GLU A 580 7.02 -17.80 -32.13
C GLU A 580 6.33 -17.30 -30.85
N LEU A 581 5.70 -16.12 -30.89
CA LEU A 581 4.91 -15.61 -29.76
C LEU A 581 3.74 -16.55 -29.42
N ILE A 582 3.03 -17.06 -30.43
CA ILE A 582 1.95 -18.03 -30.22
C ILE A 582 2.46 -19.34 -29.65
N LYS A 583 3.66 -19.79 -30.02
CA LYS A 583 4.23 -21.01 -29.42
C LYS A 583 4.52 -20.83 -27.93
N ALA A 584 4.85 -19.63 -27.48
CA ALA A 584 5.20 -19.34 -26.10
C ALA A 584 4.01 -19.57 -25.16
N VAL A 585 2.79 -19.27 -25.61
CA VAL A 585 1.56 -19.41 -24.82
C VAL A 585 0.92 -20.78 -24.95
N ARG A 586 1.62 -21.82 -25.42
CA ARG A 586 1.02 -23.15 -25.61
C ARG A 586 0.51 -23.75 -24.31
N ASP A 587 1.31 -23.61 -23.28
CA ASP A 587 1.12 -24.27 -21.98
C ASP A 587 0.61 -23.27 -20.92
N ASP A 588 0.09 -22.12 -21.38
CA ASP A 588 -0.49 -21.04 -20.56
C ASP A 588 -1.82 -21.50 -19.92
N GLN A 589 -1.99 -21.26 -18.62
CA GLN A 589 -3.16 -21.68 -17.85
C GLN A 589 -4.42 -20.93 -18.23
N THR A 590 -4.30 -19.77 -18.88
CA THR A 590 -5.45 -19.05 -19.42
C THR A 590 -6.24 -19.92 -20.38
N TRP A 591 -5.63 -20.89 -21.08
CA TRP A 591 -6.38 -21.88 -21.88
C TRP A 591 -7.37 -22.72 -21.06
N ALA A 592 -7.02 -23.07 -19.82
CA ALA A 592 -7.89 -23.82 -18.93
C ALA A 592 -9.04 -22.95 -18.43
N TYR A 593 -8.74 -21.70 -18.04
CA TYR A 593 -9.75 -20.71 -17.64
C TYR A 593 -10.80 -20.50 -18.74
N LEU A 594 -10.35 -20.24 -19.98
CA LEU A 594 -11.24 -20.08 -21.13
C LEU A 594 -12.14 -21.31 -21.32
N ALA A 595 -11.58 -22.51 -21.18
CA ALA A 595 -12.34 -23.74 -21.35
C ALA A 595 -13.38 -23.99 -20.24
N GLU A 596 -13.13 -23.51 -19.03
CA GLU A 596 -14.09 -23.54 -17.91
C GLU A 596 -15.21 -22.53 -18.14
N ASP A 597 -14.87 -21.29 -18.50
CA ASP A 597 -15.83 -20.21 -18.79
C ASP A 597 -16.80 -20.60 -19.92
N ALA A 598 -16.27 -21.11 -21.03
CA ALA A 598 -17.08 -21.62 -22.14
C ALA A 598 -17.89 -22.89 -21.81
N ALA A 599 -17.62 -23.57 -20.70
CA ALA A 599 -18.47 -24.67 -20.23
C ALA A 599 -19.72 -24.16 -19.50
N GLU A 600 -19.69 -22.92 -18.99
CA GLU A 600 -20.80 -22.27 -18.30
C GLU A 600 -21.80 -21.61 -19.28
N ASP A 601 -21.34 -21.17 -20.46
CA ASP A 601 -22.19 -20.65 -21.55
C ASP A 601 -22.28 -21.62 -22.75
N PRO A 602 -23.43 -22.28 -23.00
CA PRO A 602 -23.62 -23.20 -24.13
C PRO A 602 -23.45 -22.59 -25.53
N GLY A 603 -23.38 -21.26 -25.66
CA GLY A 603 -23.21 -20.54 -26.93
C GLY A 603 -21.76 -20.24 -27.30
N GLU A 604 -20.83 -20.28 -26.35
CA GLU A 604 -19.43 -19.93 -26.59
C GLU A 604 -18.56 -21.15 -26.95
N SER A 605 -17.58 -20.93 -27.83
CA SER A 605 -16.61 -21.96 -28.18
C SER A 605 -15.19 -21.41 -28.14
N VAL A 606 -14.33 -22.09 -27.38
CA VAL A 606 -12.91 -21.71 -27.27
C VAL A 606 -12.09 -22.48 -28.29
N PRO A 607 -11.25 -21.81 -29.11
CA PRO A 607 -10.44 -22.49 -30.09
C PRO A 607 -9.34 -23.30 -29.41
N THR A 608 -9.08 -24.52 -29.90
CA THR A 608 -7.87 -25.25 -29.45
C THR A 608 -6.60 -24.49 -29.89
N PHE A 609 -5.51 -24.62 -29.12
CA PHE A 609 -4.19 -24.09 -29.48
C PHE A 609 -3.81 -24.33 -30.95
N GLY A 610 -4.06 -25.53 -31.47
CA GLY A 610 -3.72 -25.88 -32.85
C GLY A 610 -4.52 -25.09 -33.90
N VAL A 611 -5.75 -24.67 -33.58
CA VAL A 611 -6.55 -23.79 -34.47
C VAL A 611 -5.98 -22.38 -34.45
N VAL A 612 -5.74 -21.82 -33.26
CA VAL A 612 -5.13 -20.48 -33.12
C VAL A 612 -3.76 -20.41 -33.80
N GLN A 613 -2.92 -21.43 -33.62
CA GLN A 613 -1.62 -21.51 -34.28
C GLN A 613 -1.72 -21.46 -35.80
N ARG A 614 -2.74 -22.10 -36.39
CA ARG A 614 -2.98 -22.04 -37.85
C ARG A 614 -3.47 -20.66 -38.27
N ALA A 615 -4.41 -20.07 -37.54
CA ALA A 615 -4.93 -18.73 -37.82
C ALA A 615 -3.81 -17.68 -37.79
N ALA A 616 -3.02 -17.64 -36.72
CA ALA A 616 -1.90 -16.72 -36.59
C ALA A 616 -0.81 -16.93 -37.66
N THR A 617 -0.55 -18.19 -38.05
CA THR A 617 0.36 -18.49 -39.17
C THR A 617 -0.17 -17.96 -40.50
N GLU A 618 -1.48 -18.05 -40.74
CA GLU A 618 -2.11 -17.49 -41.94
C GLU A 618 -2.03 -15.96 -41.94
N VAL A 619 -2.29 -15.31 -40.80
CA VAL A 619 -2.13 -13.86 -40.61
C VAL A 619 -0.71 -13.44 -41.02
N ALA A 620 0.31 -14.04 -40.41
CA ALA A 620 1.72 -13.71 -40.70
C ALA A 620 2.09 -13.93 -42.18
N ASN A 621 1.63 -15.03 -42.78
CA ASN A 621 1.92 -15.36 -44.18
C ASN A 621 1.27 -14.38 -45.17
N ARG A 622 0.03 -13.95 -44.92
CA ARG A 622 -0.69 -13.04 -45.82
C ARG A 622 -0.11 -11.63 -45.78
N PHE A 623 0.21 -11.12 -44.58
CA PHE A 623 0.94 -9.85 -44.45
C PHE A 623 2.32 -9.88 -45.11
N ALA A 624 3.03 -11.01 -45.09
CA ALA A 624 4.34 -11.12 -45.73
C ALA A 624 4.29 -11.13 -47.28
N ARG A 625 3.17 -11.58 -47.88
CA ARG A 625 3.06 -11.74 -49.33
C ARG A 625 2.62 -10.47 -50.06
N ARG A 626 1.75 -9.67 -49.46
CA ARG A 626 1.19 -8.45 -50.07
C ARG A 626 0.80 -7.43 -49.01
N GLY A 627 0.53 -6.21 -49.45
CA GLY A 627 -0.03 -5.19 -48.57
C GLY A 627 0.94 -4.14 -48.02
N THR A 628 0.42 -3.34 -47.11
CA THR A 628 1.06 -2.15 -46.51
C THR A 628 2.33 -2.46 -45.72
N LEU A 629 2.43 -3.63 -45.09
CA LEU A 629 3.61 -4.04 -44.30
C LEU A 629 4.66 -4.85 -45.07
N ALA A 630 4.36 -5.32 -46.29
CA ALA A 630 5.20 -6.29 -47.01
C ALA A 630 6.64 -5.81 -47.25
N ARG A 631 6.87 -4.49 -47.38
CA ARG A 631 8.23 -3.93 -47.49
C ARG A 631 8.97 -3.95 -46.16
N ALA A 632 8.32 -3.51 -45.09
CA ALA A 632 8.90 -3.46 -43.74
C ALA A 632 9.20 -4.88 -43.23
N LEU A 633 8.32 -5.84 -43.51
CA LEU A 633 8.50 -7.26 -43.15
C LEU A 633 9.78 -7.90 -43.71
N ARG A 634 10.23 -7.48 -44.89
CA ARG A 634 11.51 -7.95 -45.46
C ARG A 634 12.74 -7.46 -44.68
N GLN A 635 12.60 -6.39 -43.91
CA GLN A 635 13.68 -5.74 -43.15
C GLN A 635 13.50 -5.89 -41.63
N ALA A 636 12.34 -6.37 -41.18
CA ALA A 636 12.01 -6.55 -39.79
C ALA A 636 13.05 -7.45 -39.07
N PRO A 637 13.46 -7.14 -37.83
CA PRO A 637 14.35 -8.00 -37.06
C PRO A 637 13.69 -9.35 -36.71
N SER A 638 14.49 -10.36 -36.37
CA SER A 638 13.97 -11.58 -35.71
C SER A 638 13.60 -11.28 -34.27
N LEU A 639 12.65 -12.05 -33.73
CA LEU A 639 12.34 -12.04 -32.30
C LEU A 639 13.56 -12.49 -31.50
N GLU A 640 13.90 -11.69 -30.49
CA GLU A 640 14.85 -12.03 -29.44
C GLU A 640 14.08 -12.30 -28.15
N ARG A 641 14.41 -13.37 -27.42
CA ARG A 641 13.82 -13.68 -26.12
C ARG A 641 14.79 -13.32 -25.00
N GLY A 642 14.25 -12.83 -23.89
CA GLY A 642 15.00 -12.51 -22.67
C GLY A 642 14.73 -11.08 -22.18
N TYR A 643 15.18 -10.80 -20.97
CA TYR A 643 14.87 -9.57 -20.24
C TYR A 643 15.90 -8.46 -20.49
N SER A 644 15.46 -7.20 -20.58
CA SER A 644 16.34 -6.04 -20.78
C SER A 644 17.19 -5.71 -19.56
N ARG A 645 16.62 -5.93 -18.37
CA ARG A 645 17.23 -5.55 -17.10
C ARG A 645 16.72 -6.44 -15.96
N PRO A 646 17.49 -6.53 -14.86
CA PRO A 646 17.00 -7.01 -13.58
C PRO A 646 15.62 -6.40 -13.24
N ASN A 647 14.71 -7.21 -12.69
CA ASN A 647 13.39 -6.77 -12.21
C ASN A 647 12.44 -6.22 -13.30
N SER A 648 12.66 -6.52 -14.58
CA SER A 648 11.75 -6.06 -15.65
C SER A 648 10.37 -6.75 -15.64
N LEU A 649 10.13 -7.73 -14.77
CA LEU A 649 8.79 -8.25 -14.46
C LEU A 649 8.38 -7.99 -12.99
N GLY A 650 9.12 -7.15 -12.27
CA GLY A 650 8.96 -7.01 -10.82
C GLY A 650 9.47 -8.19 -10.00
N LEU A 651 10.09 -9.19 -10.65
CA LEU A 651 10.70 -10.36 -10.04
C LEU A 651 12.21 -10.18 -9.86
N ALA A 652 12.76 -10.61 -8.72
CA ALA A 652 14.20 -10.63 -8.51
C ALA A 652 14.93 -11.44 -9.60
N PRO A 653 16.17 -11.09 -9.97
CA PRO A 653 16.90 -11.77 -11.05
C PRO A 653 17.07 -13.27 -10.82
N GLU A 654 17.22 -13.66 -9.56
CA GLU A 654 17.32 -15.05 -9.14
C GLU A 654 16.04 -15.81 -9.47
N LEU A 655 14.85 -15.24 -9.19
CA LEU A 655 13.55 -15.84 -9.51
C LEU A 655 13.30 -15.86 -11.03
N LEU A 656 13.65 -14.78 -11.75
CA LEU A 656 13.57 -14.76 -13.21
C LEU A 656 14.41 -15.86 -13.87
N ALA A 657 15.56 -16.20 -13.27
CA ALA A 657 16.39 -17.31 -13.74
C ALA A 657 15.73 -18.68 -13.50
N LEU A 658 14.85 -18.80 -12.49
CA LEU A 658 14.04 -20.02 -12.27
C LEU A 658 12.93 -20.15 -13.33
N ALA A 659 12.36 -19.03 -13.78
CA ALA A 659 11.28 -18.97 -14.76
C ALA A 659 11.72 -19.02 -16.23
N SER A 660 13.01 -18.86 -16.52
CA SER A 660 13.49 -18.65 -17.90
C SER A 660 13.28 -19.86 -18.82
N PRO A 661 12.77 -19.67 -20.06
CA PRO A 661 12.60 -20.75 -21.04
C PRO A 661 13.91 -21.45 -21.44
N ALA A 662 15.09 -20.90 -21.11
CA ALA A 662 16.38 -21.56 -21.33
C ALA A 662 16.65 -22.72 -20.36
N SER A 663 15.91 -22.82 -19.24
CA SER A 663 15.99 -23.91 -18.27
C SER A 663 15.05 -25.08 -18.56
N ALA A 664 14.54 -25.19 -19.81
CA ALA A 664 13.48 -26.07 -20.32
C ALA A 664 13.65 -27.60 -20.17
N SER A 665 14.33 -28.10 -19.13
CA SER A 665 14.32 -29.53 -18.80
C SER A 665 13.78 -29.88 -17.42
N ALA A 666 13.40 -28.94 -16.56
CA ALA A 666 12.73 -29.25 -15.29
C ALA A 666 11.99 -28.03 -14.73
N THR A 667 10.78 -28.24 -14.22
CA THR A 667 10.19 -27.40 -13.17
C THR A 667 11.27 -27.15 -12.10
N PRO A 668 11.47 -25.92 -11.60
CA PRO A 668 12.39 -25.69 -10.50
C PRO A 668 12.10 -26.67 -9.36
N ASP A 669 13.13 -27.34 -8.86
CA ASP A 669 13.02 -28.16 -7.64
C ASP A 669 12.58 -27.25 -6.48
N GLU A 670 11.64 -27.71 -5.67
CA GLU A 670 11.07 -26.95 -4.54
C GLU A 670 12.18 -26.47 -3.60
N GLU A 671 13.16 -27.34 -3.29
CA GLU A 671 14.33 -26.99 -2.46
C GLU A 671 15.11 -25.81 -3.02
N ARG A 672 15.25 -25.72 -4.35
CA ARG A 672 15.96 -24.61 -5.00
C ARG A 672 15.16 -23.31 -4.95
N VAL A 673 13.84 -23.40 -5.03
CA VAL A 673 12.95 -22.23 -4.91
C VAL A 673 13.03 -21.68 -3.49
N ASP A 674 12.94 -22.56 -2.49
CA ASP A 674 13.05 -22.22 -1.07
C ASP A 674 14.40 -21.59 -0.73
N ASP A 675 15.51 -22.13 -1.25
CA ASP A 675 16.85 -21.57 -1.09
C ASP A 675 16.94 -20.13 -1.62
N VAL A 676 16.33 -19.87 -2.78
CA VAL A 676 16.33 -18.52 -3.38
C VAL A 676 15.48 -17.56 -2.55
N TYR A 677 14.29 -17.96 -2.13
CA TYR A 677 13.46 -17.12 -1.26
C TYR A 677 14.13 -16.83 0.08
N GLY A 678 14.73 -17.84 0.71
CA GLY A 678 15.49 -17.68 1.94
C GLY A 678 16.64 -16.68 1.77
N ALA A 679 17.40 -16.77 0.67
CA ALA A 679 18.48 -15.83 0.39
C ALA A 679 17.97 -14.39 0.14
N LEU A 680 16.84 -14.24 -0.56
CA LEU A 680 16.21 -12.92 -0.79
C LEU A 680 15.68 -12.31 0.52
N TYR A 681 15.06 -13.12 1.37
CA TYR A 681 14.58 -12.72 2.69
C TYR A 681 15.74 -12.23 3.58
N GLU A 682 16.80 -13.03 3.69
CA GLU A 682 18.00 -12.66 4.45
C GLU A 682 18.65 -11.37 3.93
N ALA A 683 18.65 -11.15 2.61
CA ALA A 683 19.16 -9.92 2.02
C ALA A 683 18.30 -8.69 2.37
N VAL A 684 16.98 -8.85 2.48
CA VAL A 684 16.05 -7.81 2.94
C VAL A 684 16.29 -7.50 4.41
N VAL A 685 16.31 -8.53 5.27
CA VAL A 685 16.53 -8.35 6.71
C VAL A 685 17.87 -7.69 6.99
N ALA A 686 18.96 -8.18 6.39
CA ALA A 686 20.30 -7.61 6.56
C ALA A 686 20.38 -6.14 6.13
N ARG A 687 19.66 -5.75 5.05
CA ARG A 687 19.64 -4.37 4.56
C ARG A 687 19.05 -3.40 5.58
N TYR A 688 17.96 -3.78 6.22
CA TYR A 688 17.28 -2.93 7.20
C TYR A 688 17.93 -3.01 8.58
N GLN A 689 18.43 -4.19 8.98
CA GLN A 689 19.26 -4.35 10.17
C GLN A 689 20.44 -3.37 10.15
N ALA A 690 21.13 -3.22 9.01
CA ALA A 690 22.26 -2.31 8.85
C ALA A 690 21.90 -0.81 8.96
N ARG A 691 20.61 -0.45 9.00
CA ARG A 691 20.15 0.94 9.20
C ARG A 691 19.90 1.27 10.67
N LEU A 692 19.86 0.26 11.53
CA LEU A 692 19.72 0.45 12.96
C LEU A 692 21.11 0.65 13.58
N SER A 693 21.19 1.61 14.50
CA SER A 693 22.39 1.86 15.28
C SER A 693 22.02 1.99 16.74
N GLU A 694 22.70 1.22 17.58
CA GLU A 694 22.60 1.38 19.02
C GLU A 694 23.17 2.74 19.43
N THR A 695 22.44 3.42 20.31
CA THR A 695 22.87 4.70 20.87
C THR A 695 23.65 4.50 22.17
N HIS A 696 23.43 3.39 22.87
CA HIS A 696 24.06 3.05 24.14
C HIS A 696 24.66 1.66 24.07
N ALA A 697 25.99 1.56 24.20
CA ALA A 697 26.71 0.29 24.08
C ALA A 697 26.41 -0.70 25.22
N GLY A 698 25.81 -0.22 26.33
CA GLY A 698 25.34 -1.06 27.42
C GLY A 698 24.64 -0.26 28.53
N PRO A 699 24.17 -0.94 29.59
CA PRO A 699 23.40 -0.35 30.68
C PRO A 699 24.03 0.89 31.34
N GLN A 700 25.35 0.91 31.53
CA GLN A 700 26.05 2.03 32.16
C GLN A 700 26.05 3.30 31.31
N ASP A 701 26.19 3.16 29.99
CA ASP A 701 26.14 4.31 29.07
C ASP A 701 24.73 4.89 29.02
N TRP A 702 23.71 4.04 29.05
CA TRP A 702 22.31 4.45 29.15
C TRP A 702 22.04 5.18 30.48
N LEU A 703 22.49 4.62 31.61
CA LEU A 703 22.37 5.27 32.93
C LEU A 703 23.11 6.61 32.97
N ALA A 704 24.30 6.69 32.37
CA ALA A 704 25.09 7.91 32.29
C ALA A 704 24.45 8.96 31.37
N ALA A 705 23.62 8.56 30.41
CA ALA A 705 22.86 9.47 29.57
C ALA A 705 21.66 10.08 30.31
N LEU A 706 21.10 9.43 31.33
CA LEU A 706 19.99 9.98 32.11
C LEU A 706 20.40 11.27 32.87
N PRO A 707 19.46 12.21 33.09
CA PRO A 707 19.62 13.29 34.05
C PRO A 707 20.09 12.77 35.41
N ALA A 708 20.96 13.51 36.11
CA ALA A 708 21.64 13.02 37.31
C ALA A 708 20.68 12.63 38.45
N ASP A 709 19.56 13.35 38.57
CA ASP A 709 18.48 13.09 39.52
C ASP A 709 17.66 11.84 39.19
N LEU A 710 17.77 11.32 37.96
CA LEU A 710 17.07 10.13 37.49
C LEU A 710 17.92 8.85 37.49
N ARG A 711 19.14 8.89 38.07
CA ARG A 711 20.06 7.73 38.13
C ARG A 711 19.94 6.90 39.40
N THR A 712 18.84 7.04 40.14
CA THR A 712 18.57 6.25 41.35
C THR A 712 17.64 5.08 41.01
N ALA A 713 17.67 4.01 41.80
CA ALA A 713 16.82 2.85 41.56
C ALA A 713 15.32 3.20 41.55
N GLU A 714 14.87 4.05 42.48
CA GLU A 714 13.49 4.56 42.54
C GLU A 714 13.12 5.38 41.30
N ALA A 715 14.02 6.22 40.81
CA ALA A 715 13.77 7.00 39.61
C ALA A 715 13.73 6.13 38.35
N ILE A 716 14.63 5.14 38.22
CA ILE A 716 14.65 4.19 37.09
C ILE A 716 13.38 3.34 37.09
N GLU A 717 12.91 2.89 38.26
CA GLU A 717 11.62 2.22 38.37
C GLU A 717 10.50 3.08 37.81
N GLY A 718 10.42 4.36 38.20
CA GLY A 718 9.40 5.29 37.67
C GLY A 718 9.56 5.64 36.19
N LEU A 719 10.74 5.40 35.59
CA LEU A 719 10.99 5.57 34.16
C LEU A 719 10.54 4.34 33.35
N LEU A 720 10.75 3.14 33.88
CA LEU A 720 10.46 1.89 33.17
C LEU A 720 9.06 1.33 33.47
N LEU A 721 8.56 1.55 34.68
CA LEU A 721 7.24 1.11 35.11
C LEU A 721 6.30 2.31 35.21
N PRO A 722 5.15 2.29 34.50
CA PRO A 722 4.19 3.40 34.57
C PRO A 722 3.56 3.54 35.96
N VAL A 723 3.54 2.45 36.73
CA VAL A 723 3.04 2.38 38.10
C VAL A 723 4.11 1.69 38.96
N PRO A 724 4.54 2.30 40.08
CA PRO A 724 5.52 1.68 40.96
C PRO A 724 5.07 0.31 41.47
N ASN A 725 6.02 -0.61 41.62
CA ASN A 725 5.81 -1.89 42.25
C ASN A 725 6.18 -1.82 43.74
N PRO A 726 5.19 -1.77 44.66
CA PRO A 726 5.47 -1.68 46.09
C PRO A 726 6.23 -2.90 46.64
N ASP A 727 6.20 -4.03 45.93
CA ASP A 727 6.86 -5.27 46.33
C ASP A 727 8.31 -5.36 45.82
N LEU A 728 8.73 -4.51 44.87
CA LEU A 728 10.02 -4.66 44.18
C LEU A 728 11.21 -4.11 45.01
N ALA A 729 10.96 -3.55 46.20
CA ALA A 729 11.96 -3.08 47.17
C ALA A 729 13.11 -2.24 46.57
N THR A 730 12.87 -1.60 45.41
CA THR A 730 13.80 -0.82 44.59
C THR A 730 14.48 0.31 45.34
N ALA A 731 13.75 0.99 46.23
CA ALA A 731 14.28 2.05 47.09
C ALA A 731 15.39 1.58 48.04
N SER A 732 15.58 0.26 48.19
CA SER A 732 16.65 -0.36 48.98
C SER A 732 17.88 -0.76 48.16
N PHE A 733 17.81 -0.71 46.83
CA PHE A 733 18.91 -1.04 45.92
C PHE A 733 19.77 0.20 45.68
N ALA A 734 21.00 0.19 46.21
CA ALA A 734 22.02 1.12 45.78
C ALA A 734 22.64 0.61 44.47
N ILE A 735 22.69 1.46 43.45
CA ILE A 735 23.41 1.17 42.20
C ILE A 735 24.88 1.47 42.47
N GLU A 736 25.62 0.48 42.96
CA GLU A 736 27.01 0.62 43.41
C GLU A 736 28.03 0.18 42.35
N ASP A 737 27.63 -0.76 41.50
CA ASP A 737 28.42 -1.41 40.46
C ASP A 737 27.53 -1.92 39.29
N ASP A 738 28.16 -2.52 38.28
CA ASP A 738 27.49 -3.05 37.09
C ASP A 738 26.47 -4.14 37.47
N ASP A 739 26.88 -5.13 38.27
CA ASP A 739 26.01 -6.24 38.73
C ASP A 739 24.70 -5.74 39.39
N SER A 740 24.78 -4.67 40.21
CA SER A 740 23.60 -4.10 40.87
C SER A 740 22.64 -3.37 39.91
N LEU A 741 23.16 -2.76 38.84
CA LEU A 741 22.36 -2.12 37.79
C LEU A 741 21.65 -3.18 36.93
N GLU A 742 22.37 -4.22 36.53
CA GLU A 742 21.85 -5.30 35.69
C GLU A 742 20.72 -6.07 36.40
N GLN A 743 20.89 -6.37 37.68
CA GLN A 743 19.84 -7.00 38.49
C GLN A 743 18.58 -6.13 38.57
N LEU A 744 18.74 -4.82 38.75
CA LEU A 744 17.63 -3.89 38.77
C LEU A 744 16.91 -3.86 37.42
N LEU A 745 17.64 -3.67 36.32
CA LEU A 745 17.06 -3.60 34.98
C LEU A 745 16.34 -4.89 34.61
N THR A 746 16.94 -6.04 34.89
CA THR A 746 16.31 -7.35 34.67
C THR A 746 14.99 -7.47 35.45
N ALA A 747 14.98 -7.07 36.72
CA ALA A 747 13.78 -7.12 37.55
C ALA A 747 12.66 -6.20 37.04
N LEU A 748 13.03 -5.01 36.53
CA LEU A 748 12.06 -4.04 35.99
C LEU A 748 11.54 -4.43 34.60
N ILE A 749 12.40 -4.89 33.69
CA ILE A 749 12.01 -5.32 32.34
C ILE A 749 11.05 -6.52 32.40
N LEU A 750 11.28 -7.45 33.34
CA LEU A 750 10.45 -8.64 33.52
C LEU A 750 9.23 -8.41 34.43
N ASP A 751 9.07 -7.22 35.01
CA ASP A 751 7.86 -6.88 35.76
C ASP A 751 6.66 -6.83 34.81
N PRO A 752 5.51 -7.46 35.14
CA PRO A 752 4.33 -7.42 34.30
C PRO A 752 3.88 -6.01 33.93
N ARG A 753 4.12 -5.01 34.79
CA ARG A 753 3.77 -3.61 34.54
C ARG A 753 4.57 -2.97 33.41
N PHE A 754 5.70 -3.55 32.98
CA PHE A 754 6.44 -3.09 31.80
C PHE A 754 5.61 -3.22 30.50
N ASN A 755 4.63 -4.13 30.49
CA ASN A 755 3.68 -4.30 29.39
C ASN A 755 2.64 -3.17 29.31
N LEU A 756 2.60 -2.26 30.29
CA LEU A 756 1.60 -1.21 30.38
C LEU A 756 2.17 0.11 29.84
N LYS A 757 1.29 0.94 29.27
CA LYS A 757 1.60 2.31 28.82
C LYS A 757 0.75 3.33 29.56
#